data_AF-A0A662KVG3-F1
#
_entry.id   AF-A0A662KVG3-F1
#
_cell.length_a   1.000
_cell.length_b   1.000
_cell.length_c   1.000
_cell.angle_alpha   90.00
_cell.angle_beta   90.00
_cell.angle_gamma   90.00
#
_symmetry.space_group_name_H-M   'P 1'
#
loop_
_entity.id
_entity.type
_entity.pdbx_description
1 polymer ?
#
loop_
_entity_poly.entity_id
_entity_poly.type
_entity_poly.pdbx_seq_one_letter_code
_entity_poly.pdbx_strand_id
1 'polypeptide(L)'
;MPDRITTARWKKTAALIIAILMLLTILIGIRRIANLQSPSAFGKIVEIKVPPGEAAAVLTNGSVIRAIPHLPLPKIAEKALNKSPPWLRKNLSEKFDDLLCTNLRAAMPTPSLVDMDGDGDADLILGCEDGTIRFYENVGGPLNAVFCPINITLRVIDHAIVQLCDVDGDGDYDIIAGDMCTLHYFKNDNGTYSEVKGFFGSIGGRGPLSPFLADMDGDGDLDMTLCVWEKIGRIYDARVLKYYENAGSNSSPKWEEIPNYYSKINAEALLRGFYRVFLEDMDGDGDLDVIIGCSDGSLLLYMNENGAWRKDTKTLSAIKISGYCAPCIADINSDGRPDLVLGSSDGLVYYSKNIGTAEEPQYVPLSAGEEYNDATRLSPIGDLYEDMRTNMMGPIGFNTTNVLREYTEKYVATYASIIANASPNIVDEIAFVVAHTSCNVLRAMCDWSGDVEDYTPSVLVENAQAIYEIGSKLKYVRIVELDNRTTLEYVNGKNETKLLPSDIYYWYVVHPRVRFEVPCYYHGDFWRTYLLYDDRYNESLYEVVKDCSNVYIAVKNITRWLQQFMDFGYESHDRQPIEIYDIHYGSCGEYSILTSAIGRAALIPTRLANDWGEDHVWNEFYDDEGGDPWHHWDNTGPYIDDPEVYERDWGKDVSCVWSIRGDDYVYPIIGKYTDYSKVIVSVTDINGRAVDGVCVVAESEYFMMNNPKYYPLPMLSIWNYTNSNGKCVLYLGKNDYLILAISEIGNARAELTVEEGKKVELSLMLTGEKPMLYKKCKPEKISGDMNVYYQLKSAVEKRPSILYYPDPKVVITGNTVYYPDKNAKVRVYCFDMAEYEKYLRGLECSAYSCIEGNNGTIRAPEGSIIVIENPYVTMEIDVYIVIR
;
A
#
# COMPACT_ATOMS: atom_id res chain seq x y z
N MET A 1 0.69 0.25 -89.02
CA MET A 1 -0.63 0.87 -88.76
C MET A 1 -1.43 -0.06 -87.87
N PRO A 2 -2.28 0.48 -86.98
CA PRO A 2 -2.18 0.14 -85.56
C PRO A 2 -3.41 -0.57 -85.00
N ASP A 3 -3.26 -0.95 -83.74
CA ASP A 3 -4.24 -0.81 -82.67
C ASP A 3 -5.35 -1.84 -82.41
N ARG A 4 -5.44 -2.09 -81.09
CA ARG A 4 -6.51 -2.68 -80.28
C ARG A 4 -6.59 -4.20 -80.26
N ILE A 5 -5.98 -4.78 -79.22
CA ILE A 5 -6.44 -5.89 -78.36
C ILE A 5 -5.23 -6.25 -77.46
N THR A 6 -5.22 -6.32 -76.13
CA THR A 6 -6.16 -6.06 -75.03
C THR A 6 -5.29 -5.83 -73.79
N THR A 7 -5.13 -4.58 -73.33
CA THR A 7 -4.47 -4.24 -72.06
C THR A 7 -5.29 -4.67 -70.83
N ALA A 8 -6.54 -5.11 -71.03
CA ALA A 8 -7.41 -5.61 -69.96
C ALA A 8 -7.11 -7.07 -69.55
N ARG A 9 -6.59 -7.91 -70.45
CA ARG A 9 -6.29 -9.32 -70.13
C ARG A 9 -5.04 -9.46 -69.27
N TRP A 10 -3.98 -8.71 -69.58
CA TRP A 10 -2.74 -8.73 -68.79
C TRP A 10 -2.90 -8.14 -67.39
N LYS A 11 -3.73 -7.10 -67.21
CA LYS A 11 -4.02 -6.55 -65.88
C LYS A 11 -4.81 -7.52 -64.98
N LYS A 12 -5.77 -8.26 -65.55
CA LYS A 12 -6.52 -9.28 -64.78
C LYS A 12 -5.65 -10.50 -64.44
N THR A 13 -4.79 -10.95 -65.36
CA THR A 13 -3.88 -12.07 -65.08
C THR A 13 -2.78 -11.68 -64.10
N ALA A 14 -2.24 -10.46 -64.19
CA ALA A 14 -1.26 -9.95 -63.21
C ALA A 14 -1.88 -9.75 -61.82
N ALA A 15 -3.10 -9.20 -61.74
CA ALA A 15 -3.82 -9.06 -60.48
C ALA A 15 -4.16 -10.44 -59.86
N LEU A 16 -4.51 -11.44 -60.67
CA LEU A 16 -4.75 -12.80 -60.20
C LEU A 16 -3.46 -13.48 -59.72
N ILE A 17 -2.33 -13.27 -60.40
CA ILE A 17 -1.02 -13.80 -59.96
C ILE A 17 -0.56 -13.12 -58.68
N ILE A 18 -0.75 -11.80 -58.54
CA ILE A 18 -0.43 -11.06 -57.30
C ILE A 18 -1.36 -11.51 -56.16
N ALA A 19 -2.65 -11.70 -56.42
CA ALA A 19 -3.59 -12.22 -55.43
C ALA A 19 -3.27 -13.66 -55.01
N ILE A 20 -2.85 -14.53 -55.95
CA ILE A 20 -2.39 -15.89 -55.66
C ILE A 20 -1.07 -15.89 -54.89
N LEU A 21 -0.13 -14.99 -55.22
CA LEU A 21 1.13 -14.82 -54.47
C LEU A 21 0.90 -14.25 -53.07
N MET A 22 -0.06 -13.32 -52.90
CA MET A 22 -0.51 -12.82 -51.60
C MET A 22 -1.23 -13.91 -50.80
N LEU A 23 -2.10 -14.71 -51.43
CA LEU A 23 -2.73 -15.86 -50.78
C LEU A 23 -1.72 -16.94 -50.42
N LEU A 24 -0.68 -17.16 -51.22
CA LEU A 24 0.43 -18.07 -50.91
C LEU A 24 1.31 -17.53 -49.80
N THR A 25 1.58 -16.22 -49.71
CA THR A 25 2.30 -15.64 -48.57
C THR A 25 1.45 -15.62 -47.31
N ILE A 26 0.14 -15.41 -47.42
CA ILE A 26 -0.81 -15.55 -46.32
C ILE A 26 -0.95 -17.02 -45.91
N LEU A 27 -0.99 -17.99 -46.84
CA LEU A 27 -1.04 -19.42 -46.54
C LEU A 27 0.29 -19.97 -46.02
N ILE A 28 1.44 -19.42 -46.44
CA ILE A 28 2.77 -19.71 -45.87
C ILE A 28 2.91 -19.05 -44.49
N GLY A 29 2.34 -17.86 -44.30
CA GLY A 29 2.22 -17.18 -43.00
C GLY A 29 1.30 -17.93 -42.03
N ILE A 30 0.15 -18.40 -42.50
CA ILE A 30 -0.81 -19.22 -41.76
C ILE A 30 -0.25 -20.63 -41.54
N ARG A 31 0.52 -21.23 -42.47
CA ARG A 31 1.27 -22.47 -42.20
C ARG A 31 2.41 -22.29 -41.20
N ARG A 32 3.04 -21.12 -41.14
CA ARG A 32 4.02 -20.79 -40.09
C ARG A 32 3.36 -20.58 -38.72
N ILE A 33 2.14 -20.06 -38.67
CA ILE A 33 1.36 -19.89 -37.43
C ILE A 33 0.68 -21.21 -37.01
N ALA A 34 0.23 -22.05 -37.95
CA ALA A 34 -0.40 -23.34 -37.66
C ALA A 34 0.61 -24.46 -37.33
N ASN A 35 1.87 -24.37 -37.77
CA ASN A 35 2.94 -25.27 -37.33
C ASN A 35 3.52 -24.92 -35.94
N LEU A 36 2.95 -23.94 -35.24
CA LEU A 36 3.17 -23.73 -33.80
C LEU A 36 2.18 -24.53 -32.93
N GLN A 37 1.45 -25.49 -33.48
CA GLN A 37 0.57 -26.40 -32.73
C GLN A 37 0.79 -27.88 -33.11
N SER A 38 2.02 -28.37 -32.98
CA SER A 38 2.32 -29.80 -32.84
C SER A 38 2.99 -30.03 -31.48
N PRO A 39 2.35 -30.70 -30.50
CA PRO A 39 2.82 -30.79 -29.10
C PRO A 39 3.95 -31.81 -28.87
N SER A 40 5.05 -31.72 -29.61
CA SER A 40 6.21 -32.60 -29.39
C SER A 40 7.60 -31.95 -29.61
N ALA A 41 7.69 -30.62 -29.52
CA ALA A 41 8.96 -29.87 -29.62
C ALA A 41 9.03 -28.64 -28.69
N PHE A 42 8.19 -28.60 -27.65
CA PHE A 42 8.02 -27.42 -26.81
C PHE A 42 9.01 -27.38 -25.66
N GLY A 43 9.85 -26.34 -25.65
CA GLY A 43 10.55 -25.91 -24.44
C GLY A 43 9.59 -25.59 -23.30
N LYS A 44 10.05 -25.71 -22.05
CA LYS A 44 9.23 -25.44 -20.86
C LYS A 44 8.92 -23.93 -20.77
N ILE A 45 7.64 -23.59 -20.62
CA ILE A 45 7.17 -22.21 -20.44
C ILE A 45 6.93 -21.96 -18.96
N VAL A 46 7.47 -20.85 -18.45
CA VAL A 46 7.32 -20.42 -17.06
C VAL A 46 6.82 -18.97 -17.06
N GLU A 47 5.70 -18.71 -16.39
CA GLU A 47 5.15 -17.36 -16.15
C GLU A 47 5.59 -16.91 -14.76
N ILE A 48 6.17 -15.71 -14.68
CA ILE A 48 6.75 -15.19 -13.45
C ILE A 48 6.30 -13.75 -13.28
N LYS A 49 5.90 -13.42 -12.06
CA LYS A 49 5.51 -12.08 -11.64
C LYS A 49 6.63 -11.49 -10.80
N VAL A 50 7.10 -10.28 -11.12
CA VAL A 50 8.17 -9.60 -10.36
C VAL A 50 7.63 -8.25 -9.86
N PRO A 51 7.37 -8.12 -8.54
CA PRO A 51 6.92 -6.86 -7.94
C PRO A 51 7.97 -5.74 -8.00
N PRO A 52 7.61 -4.51 -7.58
CA PRO A 52 8.52 -3.39 -7.64
C PRO A 52 9.75 -3.56 -6.74
N GLY A 53 10.94 -3.28 -7.29
CA GLY A 53 12.21 -3.41 -6.57
C GLY A 53 12.65 -4.86 -6.27
N GLU A 54 11.89 -5.85 -6.72
CA GLU A 54 12.16 -7.27 -6.48
C GLU A 54 12.86 -7.96 -7.66
N ALA A 55 13.25 -9.22 -7.43
CA ALA A 55 13.74 -10.12 -8.45
C ALA A 55 13.08 -11.50 -8.34
N ALA A 56 13.06 -12.27 -9.42
CA ALA A 56 12.61 -13.66 -9.44
C ALA A 56 13.64 -14.54 -10.15
N ALA A 57 13.76 -15.80 -9.73
CA ALA A 57 14.79 -16.72 -10.22
C ALA A 57 14.17 -18.03 -10.72
N VAL A 58 14.67 -18.52 -11.86
CA VAL A 58 14.21 -19.76 -12.50
C VAL A 58 15.39 -20.61 -12.92
N LEU A 59 15.36 -21.89 -12.56
CA LEU A 59 16.31 -22.88 -13.06
C LEU A 59 16.05 -23.16 -14.53
N THR A 60 17.11 -23.48 -15.26
CA THR A 60 16.99 -23.99 -16.64
C THR A 60 16.22 -25.31 -16.78
N ASN A 61 15.95 -26.04 -15.68
CA ASN A 61 14.97 -27.15 -15.68
C ASN A 61 13.49 -26.67 -15.57
N GLY A 62 13.29 -25.34 -15.56
CA GLY A 62 12.04 -24.60 -15.44
C GLY A 62 11.37 -24.62 -14.06
N SER A 63 12.10 -25.01 -13.02
CA SER A 63 11.63 -24.84 -11.64
C SER A 63 11.82 -23.38 -11.24
N VAL A 64 10.76 -22.77 -10.72
CA VAL A 64 10.83 -21.42 -10.16
C VAL A 64 11.42 -21.55 -8.76
N ILE A 65 12.52 -20.85 -8.48
CA ILE A 65 13.13 -20.80 -7.14
C ILE A 65 12.62 -19.59 -6.35
N ARG A 66 11.91 -18.67 -7.01
CA ARG A 66 11.26 -17.50 -6.39
C ARG A 66 9.86 -17.32 -6.97
N ALA A 67 8.91 -18.08 -6.46
CA ALA A 67 7.53 -17.63 -6.47
C ALA A 67 7.28 -17.17 -5.04
N ILE A 68 6.83 -15.93 -4.87
CA ILE A 68 6.22 -15.48 -3.62
C ILE A 68 5.22 -16.59 -3.24
N PRO A 69 5.34 -17.24 -2.09
CA PRO A 69 4.32 -18.16 -1.64
C PRO A 69 2.99 -17.40 -1.71
N HIS A 70 2.04 -17.86 -2.55
CA HIS A 70 0.69 -17.38 -2.39
C HIS A 70 0.28 -17.81 -0.99
N LEU A 71 0.13 -16.85 -0.09
CA LEU A 71 -0.36 -17.11 1.26
C LEU A 71 -1.64 -17.94 1.12
N PRO A 72 -1.74 -19.09 1.81
CA PRO A 72 -2.83 -20.01 1.59
C PRO A 72 -4.16 -19.30 1.86
N LEU A 73 -5.03 -19.25 0.85
CA LEU A 73 -6.36 -18.70 1.00
C LEU A 73 -7.20 -19.64 1.88
N PRO A 74 -7.96 -19.11 2.86
CA PRO A 74 -8.90 -19.91 3.63
C PRO A 74 -9.91 -20.62 2.71
N LYS A 75 -10.31 -21.85 3.04
CA LYS A 75 -11.28 -22.63 2.21
C LYS A 75 -12.58 -21.87 1.91
N ILE A 76 -13.00 -20.99 2.81
CA ILE A 76 -14.20 -20.17 2.62
C ILE A 76 -14.01 -19.14 1.49
N ALA A 77 -12.78 -18.66 1.26
CA ALA A 77 -12.43 -17.77 0.16
C ALA A 77 -12.60 -18.47 -1.19
N GLU A 78 -12.19 -19.73 -1.32
CA GLU A 78 -12.44 -20.52 -2.55
C GLU A 78 -13.93 -20.66 -2.85
N LYS A 79 -14.76 -20.89 -1.82
CA LYS A 79 -16.22 -20.94 -1.98
C LYS A 79 -16.78 -19.59 -2.44
N ALA A 80 -16.28 -18.49 -1.88
CA ALA A 80 -16.66 -17.14 -2.30
C ALA A 80 -16.27 -16.87 -3.77
N LEU A 81 -15.02 -17.14 -4.15
CA LEU A 81 -14.53 -16.97 -5.52
C LEU A 81 -15.35 -17.76 -6.54
N ASN A 82 -15.68 -19.02 -6.23
CA ASN A 82 -16.48 -19.87 -7.11
C ASN A 82 -17.92 -19.37 -7.27
N LYS A 83 -18.47 -18.73 -6.23
CA LYS A 83 -19.81 -18.15 -6.25
C LYS A 83 -19.87 -16.80 -6.96
N SER A 84 -18.76 -16.05 -6.93
CA SER A 84 -18.65 -14.75 -7.60
C SER A 84 -18.62 -14.89 -9.13
N PRO A 85 -19.13 -13.88 -9.87
CA PRO A 85 -19.05 -13.83 -11.33
C PRO A 85 -17.61 -13.95 -11.84
N PRO A 86 -17.36 -14.63 -12.98
CA PRO A 86 -16.00 -14.85 -13.50
C PRO A 86 -15.18 -13.57 -13.69
N TRP A 87 -15.82 -12.46 -14.06
CA TRP A 87 -15.14 -11.17 -14.28
C TRP A 87 -14.65 -10.49 -13.00
N LEU A 88 -15.16 -10.90 -11.82
CA LEU A 88 -14.74 -10.37 -10.51
C LEU A 88 -13.68 -11.24 -9.81
N ARG A 89 -13.55 -12.51 -10.18
CA ARG A 89 -12.75 -13.49 -9.42
C ARG A 89 -11.29 -13.07 -9.27
N LYS A 90 -10.70 -12.49 -10.32
CA LYS A 90 -9.32 -12.01 -10.27
C LYS A 90 -9.17 -10.91 -9.21
N ASN A 91 -9.96 -9.84 -9.33
CA ASN A 91 -9.92 -8.70 -8.42
C ASN A 91 -10.21 -9.12 -6.97
N LEU A 92 -11.16 -10.03 -6.79
CA LEU A 92 -11.54 -10.55 -5.47
C LEU A 92 -10.45 -11.45 -4.87
N SER A 93 -9.73 -12.22 -5.68
CA SER A 93 -8.59 -13.01 -5.20
C SER A 93 -7.45 -12.10 -4.76
N GLU A 94 -7.08 -11.12 -5.60
CA GLU A 94 -6.05 -10.13 -5.26
C GLU A 94 -6.44 -9.33 -4.00
N LYS A 95 -7.72 -9.00 -3.86
CA LYS A 95 -8.28 -8.40 -2.66
C LYS A 95 -8.10 -9.27 -1.42
N PHE A 96 -8.38 -10.57 -1.52
CA PHE A 96 -8.20 -11.48 -0.39
C PHE A 96 -6.73 -11.59 -0.01
N ASP A 97 -5.82 -11.70 -0.99
CA ASP A 97 -4.38 -11.69 -0.72
C ASP A 97 -3.95 -10.43 0.05
N ASP A 98 -4.42 -9.25 -0.38
CA ASP A 98 -4.14 -7.99 0.34
C ASP A 98 -4.74 -7.97 1.77
N LEU A 99 -5.89 -8.62 1.98
CA LEU A 99 -6.56 -8.68 3.28
C LEU A 99 -5.95 -9.74 4.23
N LEU A 100 -5.13 -10.66 3.73
CA LEU A 100 -4.42 -11.64 4.55
C LEU A 100 -3.24 -11.04 5.32
N CYS A 101 -2.79 -9.82 4.98
CA CYS A 101 -1.64 -9.20 5.62
C CYS A 101 -2.00 -7.88 6.30
N THR A 102 -1.68 -7.72 7.58
CA THR A 102 -1.76 -6.43 8.29
C THR A 102 -0.39 -5.98 8.77
N ASN A 103 -0.26 -4.73 9.20
CA ASN A 103 0.93 -4.31 9.92
C ASN A 103 0.98 -5.07 11.25
N LEU A 104 2.13 -5.67 11.57
CA LEU A 104 2.36 -6.33 12.84
C LEU A 104 2.28 -5.30 13.96
N ARG A 105 1.46 -5.59 14.98
CA ARG A 105 1.20 -4.68 16.11
C ARG A 105 1.31 -5.38 17.46
N ALA A 106 2.05 -4.78 18.37
CA ALA A 106 2.13 -5.17 19.78
C ALA A 106 2.54 -3.98 20.67
N ALA A 107 2.11 -3.93 21.92
CA ALA A 107 2.49 -2.85 22.83
C ALA A 107 3.99 -2.94 23.17
N MET A 108 4.73 -1.85 22.90
CA MET A 108 6.19 -1.73 23.09
C MET A 108 6.95 -3.00 22.64
N PRO A 109 6.87 -3.38 21.35
CA PRO A 109 7.39 -4.65 20.88
C PRO A 109 8.91 -4.72 21.05
N THR A 110 9.44 -5.89 21.41
CA THR A 110 10.88 -6.16 21.40
C THR A 110 11.16 -7.33 20.44
N PRO A 111 11.56 -7.05 19.20
CA PRO A 111 11.79 -8.10 18.21
C PRO A 111 13.11 -8.84 18.48
N SER A 112 13.10 -10.14 18.16
CA SER A 112 14.26 -11.00 17.99
C SER A 112 13.97 -11.93 16.81
N LEU A 113 14.89 -12.06 15.87
CA LEU A 113 14.68 -12.86 14.67
C LEU A 113 15.72 -13.97 14.53
N VAL A 114 15.27 -15.15 14.12
CA VAL A 114 16.10 -16.31 13.84
C VAL A 114 15.32 -17.30 13.00
N ASP A 115 15.99 -18.13 12.21
CA ASP A 115 15.38 -19.28 11.53
C ASP A 115 15.07 -20.37 12.56
N MET A 116 13.82 -20.44 13.06
CA MET A 116 13.45 -21.38 14.13
C MET A 116 13.10 -22.77 13.60
N ASP A 117 12.63 -22.89 12.35
CA ASP A 117 12.21 -24.15 11.76
C ASP A 117 13.21 -24.76 10.76
N GLY A 118 14.29 -24.03 10.45
CA GLY A 118 15.39 -24.45 9.62
C GLY A 118 15.09 -24.39 8.12
N ASP A 119 14.10 -23.61 7.71
CA ASP A 119 13.69 -23.49 6.30
C ASP A 119 14.51 -22.44 5.50
N GLY A 120 15.37 -21.69 6.20
CA GLY A 120 16.29 -20.73 5.64
C GLY A 120 15.78 -19.29 5.60
N ASP A 121 14.63 -19.00 6.21
CA ASP A 121 14.17 -17.63 6.45
C ASP A 121 14.03 -17.30 7.95
N ALA A 122 14.02 -16.00 8.27
CA ALA A 122 14.05 -15.56 9.65
C ALA A 122 12.63 -15.44 10.22
N ASP A 123 12.33 -16.25 11.24
CA ASP A 123 11.14 -16.15 12.05
C ASP A 123 11.24 -15.04 13.10
N LEU A 124 10.11 -14.69 13.73
CA LEU A 124 10.04 -13.60 14.70
C LEU A 124 9.54 -14.06 16.07
N ILE A 125 10.29 -13.66 17.10
CA ILE A 125 9.80 -13.63 18.47
C ILE A 125 9.66 -12.18 18.92
N LEU A 126 8.54 -11.90 19.57
CA LEU A 126 8.14 -10.57 19.99
C LEU A 126 7.81 -10.56 21.48
N GLY A 127 8.67 -9.93 22.27
CA GLY A 127 8.34 -9.54 23.63
C GLY A 127 7.40 -8.33 23.64
N CYS A 128 6.45 -8.31 24.58
CA CYS A 128 5.42 -7.28 24.68
C CYS A 128 5.39 -6.64 26.08
N GLU A 129 4.87 -5.41 26.15
CA GLU A 129 4.69 -4.67 27.41
C GLU A 129 3.90 -5.46 28.45
N ASP A 130 2.90 -6.25 28.07
CA ASP A 130 2.07 -7.04 28.99
C ASP A 130 2.72 -8.35 29.49
N GLY A 131 4.02 -8.49 29.25
CA GLY A 131 4.82 -9.66 29.60
C GLY A 131 4.64 -10.85 28.66
N THR A 132 3.79 -10.77 27.63
CA THR A 132 3.64 -11.86 26.66
C THR A 132 4.85 -11.97 25.74
N ILE A 133 5.23 -13.20 25.42
CA ILE A 133 6.22 -13.53 24.39
C ILE A 133 5.47 -14.24 23.27
N ARG A 134 5.42 -13.60 22.10
CA ARG A 134 4.67 -14.06 20.93
C ARG A 134 5.62 -14.62 19.89
N PHE A 135 5.23 -15.70 19.25
CA PHE A 135 6.02 -16.39 18.24
C PHE A 135 5.32 -16.28 16.89
N TYR A 136 6.11 -16.10 15.83
CA TYR A 136 5.59 -16.03 14.48
C TYR A 136 6.52 -16.76 13.50
N GLU A 137 5.92 -17.59 12.65
CA GLU A 137 6.56 -18.23 11.51
C GLU A 137 6.57 -17.26 10.34
N ASN A 138 7.68 -17.12 9.62
CA ASN A 138 7.72 -16.34 8.40
C ASN A 138 7.18 -17.12 7.19
N VAL A 139 5.86 -17.12 7.04
CA VAL A 139 5.18 -17.79 5.91
C VAL A 139 5.31 -17.05 4.57
N GLY A 140 5.93 -15.86 4.57
CA GLY A 140 6.12 -15.02 3.39
C GLY A 140 7.37 -15.36 2.58
N GLY A 141 8.29 -16.13 3.15
CA GLY A 141 9.63 -16.29 2.59
C GLY A 141 10.53 -15.10 2.95
N PRO A 142 11.82 -15.16 2.56
CA PRO A 142 12.78 -14.13 2.94
C PRO A 142 12.46 -12.76 2.32
N LEU A 143 11.96 -12.71 1.09
CA LEU A 143 11.85 -11.46 0.33
C LEU A 143 10.69 -10.57 0.70
N ASN A 144 9.67 -11.17 1.30
CA ASN A 144 8.43 -10.51 1.65
C ASN A 144 7.96 -11.14 2.95
N ALA A 145 8.74 -10.91 4.01
CA ALA A 145 8.49 -11.50 5.30
C ALA A 145 7.06 -11.18 5.79
N VAL A 146 6.30 -12.24 6.05
CA VAL A 146 4.92 -12.17 6.56
C VAL A 146 4.84 -13.16 7.72
N PHE A 147 4.56 -12.64 8.90
CA PHE A 147 4.66 -13.36 10.15
C PHE A 147 3.30 -13.96 10.55
N CYS A 148 3.18 -15.28 10.58
CA CYS A 148 2.00 -16.00 11.01
C CYS A 148 2.12 -16.40 12.49
N PRO A 149 1.18 -16.00 13.36
CA PRO A 149 1.25 -16.33 14.77
C PRO A 149 1.28 -17.85 15.02
N ILE A 150 2.27 -18.30 15.79
CA ILE A 150 2.37 -19.66 16.28
C ILE A 150 1.74 -19.73 17.68
N ASN A 151 0.96 -20.78 17.93
CA ASN A 151 0.25 -20.94 19.19
C ASN A 151 1.15 -21.50 20.32
N ILE A 152 2.15 -20.71 20.72
CA ILE A 152 3.00 -20.96 21.88
C ILE A 152 2.64 -19.92 22.96
N THR A 153 2.48 -20.36 24.21
CA THR A 153 2.14 -19.45 25.32
C THR A 153 3.29 -19.37 26.31
N LEU A 154 4.12 -18.33 26.17
CA LEU A 154 5.11 -17.93 27.16
C LEU A 154 4.80 -16.54 27.70
N ARG A 155 5.09 -16.32 28.98
CA ARG A 155 4.83 -15.06 29.66
C ARG A 155 5.78 -14.87 30.83
N VAL A 156 6.36 -13.68 30.90
CA VAL A 156 7.02 -13.15 32.10
C VAL A 156 6.07 -12.23 32.85
N ILE A 157 6.52 -11.58 33.93
CA ILE A 157 5.61 -10.78 34.76
C ILE A 157 5.04 -9.58 33.98
N ASP A 158 5.89 -8.83 33.29
CA ASP A 158 5.56 -7.59 32.58
C ASP A 158 6.76 -7.17 31.71
N HIS A 159 6.57 -6.33 30.70
CA HIS A 159 7.63 -5.76 29.85
C HIS A 159 8.66 -6.80 29.36
N ALA A 160 8.18 -7.81 28.63
CA ALA A 160 9.05 -8.86 28.13
C ALA A 160 10.06 -8.27 27.14
N ILE A 161 11.34 -8.27 27.49
CA ILE A 161 12.45 -7.99 26.58
C ILE A 161 13.16 -9.31 26.29
N VAL A 162 13.15 -9.74 25.03
CA VAL A 162 13.61 -11.08 24.63
C VAL A 162 14.88 -11.04 23.80
N GLN A 163 15.70 -12.08 23.97
CA GLN A 163 16.82 -12.44 23.11
C GLN A 163 16.76 -13.95 22.85
N LEU A 164 17.05 -14.34 21.60
CA LEU A 164 17.31 -15.72 21.22
C LEU A 164 18.82 -16.02 21.20
N CYS A 165 19.23 -17.12 21.80
CA CYS A 165 20.60 -17.65 21.71
C CYS A 165 20.61 -19.14 22.01
N ASP A 166 21.54 -19.89 21.43
CA ASP A 166 21.77 -21.30 21.79
C ASP A 166 22.65 -21.33 23.05
N VAL A 167 22.04 -21.44 24.23
CA VAL A 167 22.77 -21.36 25.50
C VAL A 167 23.53 -22.65 25.76
N ASP A 168 22.92 -23.81 25.55
CA ASP A 168 23.53 -25.09 25.93
C ASP A 168 24.25 -25.85 24.79
N GLY A 169 24.28 -25.27 23.60
CA GLY A 169 25.07 -25.72 22.45
C GLY A 169 24.46 -26.91 21.73
N ASP A 170 23.15 -27.14 21.88
CA ASP A 170 22.46 -28.27 21.27
C ASP A 170 21.87 -27.95 19.87
N GLY A 171 21.99 -26.69 19.44
CA GLY A 171 21.59 -26.22 18.13
C GLY A 171 20.12 -25.80 18.02
N ASP A 172 19.34 -25.86 19.10
CA ASP A 172 18.05 -25.18 19.18
C ASP A 172 18.16 -23.84 19.95
N TYR A 173 17.35 -22.85 19.55
CA TYR A 173 17.44 -21.51 20.13
C TYR A 173 16.62 -21.40 21.42
N ASP A 174 17.31 -21.07 22.50
CA ASP A 174 16.74 -20.75 23.80
C ASP A 174 16.26 -19.30 23.89
N ILE A 175 15.42 -18.99 24.87
CA ILE A 175 14.96 -17.62 25.14
C ILE A 175 15.52 -17.11 26.46
N ILE A 176 16.23 -15.99 26.38
CA ILE A 176 16.53 -15.13 27.51
C ILE A 176 15.53 -13.99 27.53
N ALA A 177 14.90 -13.75 28.67
CA ALA A 177 13.93 -12.66 28.82
C ALA A 177 14.19 -11.84 30.08
N GLY A 178 14.09 -10.52 29.97
CA GLY A 178 13.97 -9.63 31.12
C GLY A 178 12.53 -9.16 31.32
N ASP A 179 12.17 -8.96 32.58
CA ASP A 179 10.99 -8.18 32.99
C ASP A 179 11.43 -6.89 33.72
N MET A 180 10.50 -6.22 34.41
CA MET A 180 10.76 -5.00 35.18
C MET A 180 11.74 -5.16 36.37
N CYS A 181 12.10 -6.39 36.76
CA CYS A 181 12.90 -6.70 37.95
C CYS A 181 13.81 -7.94 37.80
N THR A 182 13.47 -8.89 36.94
CA THR A 182 13.94 -10.27 36.95
C THR A 182 14.39 -10.70 35.55
N LEU A 183 15.42 -11.56 35.51
CA LEU A 183 15.86 -12.25 34.30
C LEU A 183 15.35 -13.70 34.31
N HIS A 184 14.96 -14.20 33.14
CA HIS A 184 14.39 -15.51 32.89
C HIS A 184 15.17 -16.22 31.80
N TYR A 185 15.40 -17.52 31.99
CA TYR A 185 15.95 -18.41 30.98
C TYR A 185 14.90 -19.49 30.69
N PHE A 186 14.40 -19.52 29.47
CA PHE A 186 13.54 -20.58 28.97
C PHE A 186 14.36 -21.47 28.04
N LYS A 187 14.70 -22.66 28.53
CA LYS A 187 15.34 -23.69 27.72
C LYS A 187 14.35 -24.24 26.71
N ASN A 188 14.75 -24.32 25.46
CA ASN A 188 14.08 -25.05 24.39
C ASN A 188 14.53 -26.51 24.40
N ASP A 189 13.58 -27.43 24.30
CA ASP A 189 13.85 -28.84 24.08
C ASP A 189 13.01 -29.27 22.87
N ASN A 190 13.54 -29.09 21.66
CA ASN A 190 12.87 -29.42 20.39
C ASN A 190 11.46 -28.79 20.25
N GLY A 191 11.36 -27.48 20.47
CA GLY A 191 10.13 -26.68 20.36
C GLY A 191 9.30 -26.62 21.65
N THR A 192 9.77 -27.23 22.74
CA THR A 192 9.12 -27.15 24.05
C THR A 192 9.95 -26.27 24.99
N TYR A 193 9.41 -25.12 25.36
CA TYR A 193 10.10 -24.18 26.26
C TYR A 193 9.78 -24.44 27.74
N SER A 194 10.83 -24.48 28.58
CA SER A 194 10.71 -24.62 30.04
C SER A 194 11.65 -23.69 30.80
N GLU A 195 11.15 -23.06 31.87
CA GLU A 195 11.95 -22.09 32.64
C GLU A 195 13.00 -22.79 33.53
N VAL A 196 14.27 -22.44 33.35
CA VAL A 196 15.40 -22.88 34.17
C VAL A 196 15.67 -21.87 35.28
N LYS A 197 15.27 -22.22 36.50
CA LYS A 197 15.37 -21.31 37.66
C LYS A 197 16.80 -21.22 38.21
N GLY A 198 17.19 -20.01 38.58
CA GLY A 198 18.46 -19.72 39.24
C GLY A 198 19.66 -19.55 38.30
N PHE A 199 19.45 -19.60 36.98
CA PHE A 199 20.49 -19.41 35.97
C PHE A 199 21.25 -18.08 36.14
N PHE A 200 20.53 -16.98 36.40
CA PHE A 200 21.11 -15.66 36.64
C PHE A 200 21.50 -15.39 38.11
N GLY A 201 21.39 -16.39 38.98
CA GLY A 201 21.67 -16.23 40.42
C GLY A 201 20.81 -15.13 41.06
N SER A 202 21.46 -14.09 41.58
CA SER A 202 20.80 -12.92 42.19
C SER A 202 20.85 -11.67 41.32
N ILE A 203 21.22 -11.80 40.04
CA ILE A 203 21.23 -10.67 39.11
C ILE A 203 19.80 -10.27 38.79
N GLY A 204 19.54 -8.98 38.92
CA GLY A 204 18.24 -8.34 38.72
C GLY A 204 18.39 -6.85 38.95
N GLY A 205 17.30 -6.11 38.87
CA GLY A 205 17.39 -4.66 38.94
C GLY A 205 16.06 -3.97 39.11
N ARG A 206 16.05 -2.68 38.78
CA ARG A 206 14.84 -1.89 38.64
C ARG A 206 14.68 -1.53 37.16
N GLY A 207 13.42 -1.46 36.73
CA GLY A 207 13.09 -1.12 35.36
C GLY A 207 13.22 -2.30 34.41
N PRO A 208 12.78 -2.14 33.16
CA PRO A 208 12.83 -3.18 32.17
C PRO A 208 14.29 -3.61 31.95
N LEU A 209 14.58 -4.87 32.22
CA LEU A 209 15.90 -5.46 32.05
C LEU A 209 16.08 -5.88 30.60
N SER A 210 17.12 -5.36 29.92
CA SER A 210 17.49 -5.81 28.57
C SER A 210 18.78 -6.63 28.66
N PRO A 211 18.70 -7.96 28.84
CA PRO A 211 19.85 -8.84 28.74
C PRO A 211 20.27 -9.03 27.27
N PHE A 212 21.57 -9.24 27.06
CA PHE A 212 22.13 -9.77 25.83
C PHE A 212 23.29 -10.69 26.19
N LEU A 213 23.18 -11.98 25.86
CA LEU A 213 24.21 -13.00 26.02
C LEU A 213 25.03 -13.15 24.74
N ALA A 214 26.35 -13.12 24.86
CA ALA A 214 27.30 -13.36 23.78
C ALA A 214 28.69 -13.69 24.35
N ASP A 215 29.52 -14.39 23.60
CA ASP A 215 30.94 -14.59 23.93
C ASP A 215 31.71 -13.29 23.68
N MET A 216 31.97 -12.53 24.74
CA MET A 216 32.52 -11.17 24.63
C MET A 216 34.05 -11.13 24.74
N ASP A 217 34.67 -12.16 25.29
CA ASP A 217 36.12 -12.26 25.45
C ASP A 217 36.79 -13.38 24.63
N GLY A 218 35.99 -14.18 23.91
CA GLY A 218 36.43 -15.21 22.98
C GLY A 218 36.83 -16.52 23.64
N ASP A 219 36.39 -16.77 24.88
CA ASP A 219 36.72 -17.98 25.62
C ASP A 219 35.77 -19.17 25.35
N GLY A 220 34.70 -18.92 24.59
CA GLY A 220 33.73 -19.90 24.13
C GLY A 220 32.54 -20.09 25.08
N ASP A 221 32.42 -19.30 26.14
CA ASP A 221 31.23 -19.24 26.97
C ASP A 221 30.49 -17.89 26.82
N LEU A 222 29.21 -17.86 27.18
CA LEU A 222 28.36 -16.68 26.99
C LEU A 222 28.45 -15.75 28.20
N ASP A 223 28.94 -14.54 27.97
CA ASP A 223 28.91 -13.41 28.88
C ASP A 223 27.60 -12.63 28.76
N MET A 224 27.33 -11.71 29.70
CA MET A 224 26.10 -10.91 29.71
C MET A 224 26.34 -9.41 29.71
N THR A 225 25.78 -8.75 28.70
CA THR A 225 25.53 -7.30 28.71
C THR A 225 24.11 -7.04 29.19
N LEU A 226 23.94 -6.20 30.21
CA LEU A 226 22.65 -5.92 30.81
C LEU A 226 22.38 -4.42 30.83
N CYS A 227 21.30 -3.97 30.18
CA CYS A 227 20.72 -2.66 30.44
C CYS A 227 19.79 -2.73 31.65
N VAL A 228 20.02 -1.86 32.64
CA VAL A 228 19.30 -1.83 33.93
C VAL A 228 19.14 -0.40 34.43
N TRP A 229 18.12 -0.12 35.27
CA TRP A 229 18.04 1.15 35.97
C TRP A 229 18.81 1.10 37.29
N GLU A 230 19.68 2.08 37.47
CA GLU A 230 20.40 2.32 38.70
C GLU A 230 20.05 3.69 39.29
N LYS A 231 20.28 3.80 40.60
CA LYS A 231 20.22 5.07 41.29
C LYS A 231 21.59 5.74 41.25
N ILE A 232 21.74 6.76 40.43
CA ILE A 232 22.96 7.58 40.34
C ILE A 232 22.69 8.96 40.97
N GLY A 233 23.21 9.16 42.18
CA GLY A 233 23.01 10.41 42.93
C GLY A 233 21.53 10.67 43.28
N ARG A 234 20.92 11.68 42.64
CA ARG A 234 19.49 12.03 42.78
C ARG A 234 18.60 11.49 41.65
N ILE A 235 19.20 10.86 40.64
CA ILE A 235 18.49 10.22 39.52
C ILE A 235 18.17 8.79 39.97
N TYR A 236 16.89 8.41 39.97
CA TYR A 236 16.42 7.13 40.51
C TYR A 236 16.25 6.04 39.45
N ASP A 237 16.35 6.45 38.19
CA ASP A 237 16.02 5.74 36.96
C ASP A 237 17.12 5.95 35.91
N ALA A 238 18.38 6.11 36.36
CA ALA A 238 19.51 6.24 35.46
C ALA A 238 19.71 4.90 34.77
N ARG A 239 19.52 4.87 33.45
CA ARG A 239 19.59 3.64 32.67
C ARG A 239 21.04 3.42 32.26
N VAL A 240 21.63 2.28 32.60
CA VAL A 240 23.07 2.01 32.38
C VAL A 240 23.29 0.61 31.84
N LEU A 241 24.38 0.41 31.13
CA LEU A 241 24.89 -0.89 30.73
C LEU A 241 25.85 -1.45 31.78
N LYS A 242 25.72 -2.74 32.06
CA LYS A 242 26.63 -3.55 32.88
C LYS A 242 27.16 -4.73 32.08
N TYR A 243 28.38 -5.15 32.40
CA TYR A 243 29.02 -6.33 31.85
C TYR A 243 29.23 -7.35 32.97
N TYR A 244 28.79 -8.59 32.75
CA TYR A 244 29.02 -9.73 33.62
C TYR A 244 29.77 -10.80 32.83
N GLU A 245 31.01 -11.06 33.23
CA GLU A 245 31.80 -12.17 32.71
C GLU A 245 31.27 -13.48 33.29
N ASN A 246 31.12 -14.51 32.48
CA ASN A 246 30.82 -15.84 32.96
C ASN A 246 32.12 -16.59 33.28
N ALA A 247 32.56 -16.56 34.53
CA ALA A 247 33.76 -17.28 34.96
C ALA A 247 33.55 -18.82 35.09
N GLY A 248 32.59 -19.37 34.34
CA GLY A 248 31.99 -20.68 34.52
C GLY A 248 31.93 -21.50 33.24
N SER A 249 30.71 -21.73 32.77
CA SER A 249 30.35 -22.41 31.52
C SER A 249 28.86 -22.18 31.31
N ASN A 250 28.36 -22.21 30.07
CA ASN A 250 26.94 -21.93 29.81
C ASN A 250 25.97 -22.81 30.60
N SER A 251 26.29 -24.10 30.82
CA SER A 251 25.44 -25.03 31.59
C SER A 251 25.44 -24.80 33.10
N SER A 252 26.40 -24.04 33.63
CA SER A 252 26.56 -23.75 35.06
C SER A 252 27.28 -22.41 35.24
N PRO A 253 26.62 -21.31 34.88
CA PRO A 253 27.29 -20.02 34.78
C PRO A 253 27.71 -19.46 36.14
N LYS A 254 28.77 -18.66 36.13
CA LYS A 254 29.27 -17.93 37.31
C LYS A 254 29.46 -16.46 36.95
N TRP A 255 28.38 -15.71 37.07
CA TRP A 255 28.37 -14.29 36.71
C TRP A 255 29.20 -13.43 37.65
N GLU A 256 30.22 -12.77 37.12
CA GLU A 256 31.08 -11.79 37.81
C GLU A 256 30.96 -10.43 37.12
N GLU A 257 30.47 -9.40 37.84
CA GLU A 257 30.37 -8.04 37.28
C GLU A 257 31.77 -7.45 37.08
N ILE A 258 32.08 -6.98 35.87
CA ILE A 258 33.31 -6.24 35.56
C ILE A 258 33.02 -4.74 35.62
N PRO A 259 33.48 -4.03 36.67
CA PRO A 259 33.07 -2.65 36.89
C PRO A 259 33.64 -1.71 35.83
N ASN A 260 32.85 -0.70 35.43
CA ASN A 260 33.23 0.39 34.52
C ASN A 260 33.53 -0.02 33.06
N TYR A 261 33.24 -1.26 32.66
CA TYR A 261 33.43 -1.73 31.29
C TYR A 261 32.76 -0.81 30.26
N TYR A 262 31.51 -0.40 30.51
CA TYR A 262 30.75 0.54 29.68
C TYR A 262 30.79 2.00 30.14
N SER A 263 31.78 2.41 30.94
CA SER A 263 31.83 3.76 31.53
C SER A 263 31.75 4.91 30.52
N LYS A 264 32.36 4.74 29.33
CA LYS A 264 32.25 5.71 28.22
C LYS A 264 30.84 5.82 27.65
N ILE A 265 30.16 4.69 27.48
CA ILE A 265 28.78 4.62 26.95
C ILE A 265 27.80 5.18 27.99
N ASN A 266 27.96 4.77 29.24
CA ASN A 266 27.11 5.20 30.36
C ASN A 266 27.18 6.71 30.63
N ALA A 267 28.23 7.40 30.19
CA ALA A 267 28.32 8.86 30.28
C ALA A 267 27.23 9.57 29.45
N GLU A 268 26.73 8.96 28.37
CA GLU A 268 25.66 9.51 27.54
C GLU A 268 24.25 9.03 27.94
N ALA A 269 24.17 7.97 28.75
CA ALA A 269 22.90 7.33 29.09
C ALA A 269 21.92 8.25 29.83
N LEU A 270 22.44 9.22 30.57
CA LEU A 270 21.67 10.23 31.29
C LEU A 270 20.97 11.25 30.38
N LEU A 271 21.31 11.33 29.09
CA LEU A 271 20.77 12.33 28.15
C LEU A 271 19.58 11.83 27.32
N ARG A 272 19.52 10.51 27.03
CA ARG A 272 18.54 9.94 26.08
C ARG A 272 17.73 8.75 26.60
N GLY A 273 18.12 8.17 27.73
CA GLY A 273 17.45 7.04 28.38
C GLY A 273 17.53 5.74 27.56
N PHE A 274 18.46 4.85 27.89
CA PHE A 274 18.61 3.54 27.24
C PHE A 274 17.37 2.66 27.44
N TYR A 275 16.92 1.96 26.42
CA TYR A 275 15.76 1.08 26.51
C TYR A 275 16.16 -0.37 26.25
N ARG A 276 16.77 -0.64 25.09
CA ARG A 276 17.23 -1.97 24.70
C ARG A 276 18.68 -1.91 24.24
N VAL A 277 19.45 -2.95 24.55
CA VAL A 277 20.79 -3.17 24.01
C VAL A 277 20.74 -4.30 22.98
N PHE A 278 21.50 -4.18 21.89
CA PHE A 278 21.77 -5.24 20.92
C PHE A 278 23.27 -5.22 20.63
N LEU A 279 23.89 -6.40 20.47
CA LEU A 279 25.29 -6.50 20.10
C LEU A 279 25.42 -7.24 18.76
N GLU A 280 26.26 -6.70 17.88
CA GLU A 280 26.53 -7.23 16.54
C GLU A 280 27.91 -6.74 16.09
N ASP A 281 28.64 -7.52 15.29
CA ASP A 281 29.86 -7.05 14.63
C ASP A 281 29.47 -6.20 13.41
N MET A 282 29.49 -4.87 13.56
CA MET A 282 28.98 -3.93 12.55
C MET A 282 30.02 -3.51 11.51
N ASP A 283 31.31 -3.74 11.75
CA ASP A 283 32.38 -3.45 10.80
C ASP A 283 33.19 -4.68 10.33
N GLY A 284 32.81 -5.87 10.79
CA GLY A 284 33.36 -7.15 10.35
C GLY A 284 34.76 -7.43 10.90
N ASP A 285 35.15 -6.78 12.00
CA ASP A 285 36.49 -6.93 12.58
C ASP A 285 36.61 -8.09 13.58
N GLY A 286 35.47 -8.72 13.91
CA GLY A 286 35.35 -9.87 14.79
C GLY A 286 35.15 -9.53 16.26
N ASP A 287 35.08 -8.25 16.66
CA ASP A 287 34.60 -7.84 17.97
C ASP A 287 33.13 -7.34 17.92
N LEU A 288 32.38 -7.55 19.01
CA LEU A 288 30.97 -7.17 19.05
C LEU A 288 30.81 -5.69 19.40
N ASP A 289 30.04 -4.98 18.57
CA ASP A 289 29.68 -3.58 18.76
C ASP A 289 28.39 -3.42 19.55
N VAL A 290 28.18 -2.25 20.13
CA VAL A 290 27.00 -1.96 20.96
C VAL A 290 26.03 -1.03 20.24
N ILE A 291 24.83 -1.54 19.99
CA ILE A 291 23.68 -0.77 19.52
C ILE A 291 22.73 -0.54 20.69
N ILE A 292 22.34 0.71 20.91
CA ILE A 292 21.40 1.08 21.97
C ILE A 292 20.16 1.75 21.38
N GLY A 293 19.02 1.13 21.63
CA GLY A 293 17.71 1.74 21.48
C GLY A 293 17.42 2.73 22.59
N CYS A 294 17.04 3.96 22.23
CA CYS A 294 16.76 5.03 23.16
C CYS A 294 15.26 5.27 23.35
N SER A 295 14.90 5.83 24.50
CA SER A 295 13.51 6.18 24.84
C SER A 295 12.91 7.24 23.91
N ASP A 296 13.73 8.10 23.32
CA ASP A 296 13.34 9.13 22.35
C ASP A 296 13.19 8.62 20.90
N GLY A 297 13.26 7.29 20.72
CA GLY A 297 13.11 6.64 19.41
C GLY A 297 14.38 6.66 18.55
N SER A 298 15.49 7.23 19.04
CA SER A 298 16.78 7.21 18.36
C SER A 298 17.58 5.93 18.64
N LEU A 299 18.61 5.71 17.83
CA LEU A 299 19.64 4.69 18.05
C LEU A 299 21.00 5.34 18.34
N LEU A 300 21.80 4.68 19.17
CA LEU A 300 23.23 4.97 19.35
C LEU A 300 24.04 3.74 18.94
N LEU A 301 25.17 3.97 18.28
CA LEU A 301 26.14 2.92 17.92
C LEU A 301 27.50 3.26 18.54
N TYR A 302 28.09 2.29 19.22
CA TYR A 302 29.46 2.34 19.72
C TYR A 302 30.24 1.16 19.16
N MET A 303 31.26 1.47 18.38
CA MET A 303 32.20 0.49 17.89
C MET A 303 33.09 0.03 19.03
N ASN A 304 33.32 -1.26 19.13
CA ASN A 304 34.34 -1.84 19.96
C ASN A 304 35.69 -1.74 19.21
N GLU A 305 36.76 -1.56 19.96
CA GLU A 305 38.11 -1.49 19.41
C GLU A 305 39.01 -2.22 20.41
N ASN A 306 38.75 -3.53 20.60
CA ASN A 306 39.38 -4.37 21.63
C ASN A 306 39.17 -3.86 23.08
N GLY A 307 37.92 -3.64 23.46
CA GLY A 307 37.50 -3.13 24.77
C GLY A 307 37.50 -1.61 24.89
N ALA A 308 37.79 -0.89 23.81
CA ALA A 308 37.82 0.56 23.78
C ALA A 308 36.66 1.15 22.95
N TRP A 309 35.56 1.51 23.61
CA TRP A 309 34.38 2.05 22.95
C TRP A 309 34.62 3.40 22.23
N ARG A 310 34.26 3.46 20.93
CA ARG A 310 34.22 4.66 20.09
C ARG A 310 32.82 4.86 19.52
N LYS A 311 32.22 6.04 19.73
CA LYS A 311 30.92 6.37 19.16
C LYS A 311 30.98 6.52 17.63
N ASP A 312 30.05 5.89 16.93
CA ASP A 312 29.72 6.23 15.55
C ASP A 312 28.53 7.20 15.51
N THR A 313 28.61 8.21 14.64
CA THR A 313 27.58 9.27 14.53
C THR A 313 26.92 9.32 13.17
N LYS A 314 27.17 8.36 12.28
CA LYS A 314 26.75 8.39 10.88
C LYS A 314 25.82 7.24 10.55
N THR A 315 26.19 6.00 10.87
CA THR A 315 25.54 4.77 10.40
C THR A 315 24.05 4.73 10.72
N LEU A 316 23.68 5.06 11.96
CA LEU A 316 22.29 5.04 12.44
C LEU A 316 21.66 6.45 12.55
N SER A 317 22.32 7.49 12.04
CA SER A 317 21.91 8.89 12.24
C SER A 317 20.59 9.28 11.54
N ALA A 318 20.22 8.53 10.51
CA ALA A 318 18.98 8.73 9.74
C ALA A 318 17.82 7.84 10.23
N ILE A 319 17.99 7.14 11.36
CA ILE A 319 16.99 6.26 11.96
C ILE A 319 16.39 6.94 13.20
N LYS A 320 15.10 7.24 13.13
CA LYS A 320 14.32 7.73 14.25
C LYS A 320 12.87 7.26 14.14
N ILE A 321 12.42 6.53 15.17
CA ILE A 321 11.03 6.08 15.31
C ILE A 321 10.34 6.84 16.45
N SER A 322 9.08 6.51 16.77
CA SER A 322 8.23 7.30 17.67
C SER A 322 8.74 7.33 19.12
N GLY A 323 9.32 6.23 19.61
CA GLY A 323 9.83 6.15 20.98
C GLY A 323 10.20 4.72 21.39
N TYR A 324 10.89 4.60 22.53
CA TYR A 324 11.28 3.32 23.15
C TYR A 324 11.80 2.29 22.15
N CYS A 325 12.82 2.70 21.40
CA CYS A 325 13.33 1.94 20.28
C CYS A 325 13.92 0.62 20.74
N ALA A 326 13.52 -0.49 20.11
CA ALA A 326 14.00 -1.83 20.39
C ALA A 326 14.67 -2.44 19.14
N PRO A 327 15.99 -2.21 18.93
CA PRO A 327 16.70 -2.71 17.74
C PRO A 327 16.92 -4.21 17.75
N CYS A 328 16.86 -4.81 16.55
CA CYS A 328 17.32 -6.15 16.22
C CYS A 328 18.02 -6.10 14.86
N ILE A 329 19.17 -6.76 14.74
CA ILE A 329 19.88 -6.94 13.47
C ILE A 329 19.60 -8.37 13.01
N ALA A 330 19.17 -8.53 11.76
CA ALA A 330 18.92 -9.83 11.14
C ALA A 330 18.84 -9.69 9.62
N ASP A 331 19.35 -10.68 8.87
CA ASP A 331 19.20 -10.75 7.41
C ASP A 331 17.81 -11.29 7.03
N ILE A 332 16.77 -10.46 7.19
CA ILE A 332 15.37 -10.85 6.93
C ILE A 332 15.18 -11.28 5.48
N ASN A 333 15.82 -10.56 4.56
CA ASN A 333 15.62 -10.75 3.14
C ASN A 333 16.59 -11.75 2.48
N SER A 334 17.38 -12.43 3.30
CA SER A 334 18.44 -13.38 2.92
C SER A 334 19.35 -12.83 1.82
N ASP A 335 19.61 -11.51 1.85
CA ASP A 335 20.45 -10.84 0.87
C ASP A 335 21.92 -10.67 1.33
N GLY A 336 22.27 -11.38 2.40
CA GLY A 336 23.61 -11.43 3.00
C GLY A 336 24.00 -10.13 3.68
N ARG A 337 23.08 -9.18 3.82
CA ARG A 337 23.29 -7.90 4.49
C ARG A 337 22.31 -7.81 5.66
N PRO A 338 22.78 -7.83 6.91
CA PRO A 338 21.89 -7.73 8.04
C PRO A 338 21.08 -6.43 8.00
N ASP A 339 19.76 -6.58 8.02
CA ASP A 339 18.78 -5.51 8.05
C ASP A 339 18.51 -5.06 9.50
N LEU A 340 17.90 -3.89 9.66
CA LEU A 340 17.56 -3.33 10.96
C LEU A 340 16.06 -3.43 11.22
N VAL A 341 15.67 -4.07 12.32
CA VAL A 341 14.29 -4.19 12.80
C VAL A 341 14.13 -3.44 14.11
N LEU A 342 13.04 -2.69 14.26
CA LEU A 342 12.84 -1.81 15.41
C LEU A 342 11.43 -1.93 15.96
N GLY A 343 11.31 -2.38 17.20
CA GLY A 343 10.07 -2.16 17.94
C GLY A 343 9.94 -0.70 18.40
N SER A 344 8.72 -0.17 18.38
CA SER A 344 8.40 1.22 18.69
C SER A 344 7.24 1.34 19.69
N SER A 345 7.20 2.41 20.48
CA SER A 345 6.10 2.67 21.43
C SER A 345 4.74 2.93 20.77
N ASP A 346 4.68 3.25 19.48
CA ASP A 346 3.42 3.31 18.70
C ASP A 346 2.82 1.92 18.40
N GLY A 347 3.54 0.88 18.82
CA GLY A 347 3.15 -0.51 18.72
C GLY A 347 3.50 -1.18 17.39
N LEU A 348 4.21 -0.51 16.48
CA LEU A 348 4.66 -1.06 15.22
C LEU A 348 6.06 -1.69 15.34
N VAL A 349 6.34 -2.63 14.43
CA VAL A 349 7.68 -3.19 14.23
C VAL A 349 8.22 -2.71 12.90
N TYR A 350 9.08 -1.71 12.93
CA TYR A 350 9.68 -1.12 11.73
C TYR A 350 10.78 -2.01 11.16
N TYR A 351 10.96 -1.91 9.85
CA TYR A 351 11.98 -2.59 9.07
C TYR A 351 12.76 -1.58 8.23
N SER A 352 14.08 -1.61 8.33
CA SER A 352 14.97 -0.75 7.57
C SER A 352 15.99 -1.61 6.84
N LYS A 353 15.82 -1.70 5.52
CA LYS A 353 16.71 -2.46 4.65
C LYS A 353 18.14 -1.93 4.69
N ASN A 354 19.12 -2.82 4.74
CA ASN A 354 20.52 -2.51 4.50
C ASN A 354 20.83 -2.45 3.00
N ILE A 355 21.11 -1.25 2.50
CA ILE A 355 21.51 -0.95 1.12
C ILE A 355 23.04 -0.82 0.96
N GLY A 356 23.80 -1.03 2.03
CA GLY A 356 25.27 -1.01 2.06
C GLY A 356 25.89 -2.38 1.77
N THR A 357 26.89 -2.76 2.56
CA THR A 357 27.41 -4.14 2.66
C THR A 357 27.17 -4.68 4.08
N ALA A 358 27.60 -5.91 4.35
CA ALA A 358 27.56 -6.46 5.70
C ALA A 358 28.52 -5.70 6.64
N GLU A 359 29.72 -5.37 6.14
CA GLU A 359 30.81 -4.74 6.90
C GLU A 359 30.77 -3.20 6.87
N GLU A 360 29.94 -2.60 6.00
CA GLU A 360 29.71 -1.16 5.95
C GLU A 360 28.20 -0.91 5.72
N PRO A 361 27.37 -1.15 6.75
CA PRO A 361 25.93 -1.07 6.61
C PRO A 361 25.45 0.35 6.33
N GLN A 362 24.45 0.45 5.44
CA GLN A 362 23.74 1.69 5.17
C GLN A 362 22.25 1.41 5.19
N TYR A 363 21.55 1.99 6.16
CA TYR A 363 20.14 1.70 6.38
C TYR A 363 19.24 2.71 5.66
N VAL A 364 18.14 2.21 5.07
CA VAL A 364 17.09 3.07 4.52
C VAL A 364 16.56 3.97 5.63
N PRO A 365 16.57 5.31 5.46
CA PRO A 365 16.12 6.22 6.51
C PRO A 365 14.72 5.90 7.03
N LEU A 366 14.56 5.96 8.35
CA LEU A 366 13.28 5.89 9.02
C LEU A 366 13.07 7.21 9.76
N SER A 367 12.00 7.90 9.42
CA SER A 367 11.42 8.92 10.29
C SER A 367 10.00 8.47 10.60
N ALA A 368 9.73 8.08 11.84
CA ALA A 368 8.40 8.27 12.36
C ALA A 368 8.15 9.77 12.22
N GLY A 369 7.17 10.14 11.39
CA GLY A 369 6.71 11.52 11.38
C GLY A 369 6.47 11.92 12.82
N GLU A 370 6.96 13.09 13.19
CA GLU A 370 6.84 13.60 14.55
C GLU A 370 5.39 13.40 14.99
N GLU A 371 5.14 12.53 15.97
CA GLU A 371 4.01 12.78 16.85
C GLU A 371 4.26 14.19 17.34
N TYR A 372 3.43 15.10 16.87
CA TYR A 372 3.41 16.46 17.33
C TYR A 372 3.11 16.38 18.82
N ASN A 373 4.18 16.36 19.62
CA ASN A 373 4.10 16.20 21.06
C ASN A 373 3.04 17.16 21.60
N ASP A 374 2.22 16.61 22.49
CA ASP A 374 1.01 17.11 23.15
C ASP A 374 1.20 18.41 23.99
N ALA A 375 2.16 19.27 23.64
CA ALA A 375 2.55 20.48 24.36
C ALA A 375 2.44 21.77 23.53
N THR A 376 2.21 21.70 22.22
CA THR A 376 1.79 22.85 21.41
C THR A 376 0.43 22.57 20.80
N ARG A 377 -0.64 23.03 21.48
CA ARG A 377 -1.94 23.31 20.85
C ARG A 377 -1.71 24.25 19.65
N LEU A 378 -1.41 23.68 18.49
CA LEU A 378 -1.80 24.29 17.24
C LEU A 378 -3.32 24.08 17.12
N SER A 379 -3.96 25.12 16.60
CA SER A 379 -5.40 25.33 16.49
C SER A 379 -6.19 24.14 15.92
N PRO A 380 -7.55 24.18 15.96
CA PRO A 380 -8.47 23.16 15.38
C PRO A 380 -8.28 22.80 13.89
N ILE A 381 -7.21 23.28 13.24
CA ILE A 381 -6.82 23.06 11.84
C ILE A 381 -5.78 21.93 11.72
N GLY A 382 -5.07 21.57 12.80
CA GLY A 382 -4.16 20.40 12.80
C GLY A 382 -4.92 19.10 12.51
N ASP A 383 -6.10 18.95 13.10
CA ASP A 383 -6.94 17.76 12.96
C ASP A 383 -7.54 17.64 11.56
N LEU A 384 -7.96 18.75 10.92
CA LEU A 384 -8.53 18.71 9.56
C LEU A 384 -7.47 18.45 8.47
N TYR A 385 -6.25 18.98 8.65
CA TYR A 385 -5.15 18.77 7.70
C TYR A 385 -4.51 17.39 7.90
N GLU A 386 -4.40 16.90 9.14
CA GLU A 386 -4.07 15.50 9.43
C GLU A 386 -5.16 14.57 8.91
N ASP A 387 -6.46 14.85 9.09
CA ASP A 387 -7.54 14.04 8.54
C ASP A 387 -7.53 14.03 7.00
N MET A 388 -7.29 15.15 6.32
CA MET A 388 -7.16 15.16 4.85
C MET A 388 -5.91 14.39 4.38
N ARG A 389 -4.81 14.50 5.15
CA ARG A 389 -3.54 13.84 4.89
C ARG A 389 -3.50 12.38 5.34
N THR A 390 -4.34 11.92 6.26
CA THR A 390 -4.40 10.52 6.74
C THR A 390 -5.60 9.76 6.19
N ASN A 391 -6.76 10.42 6.01
CA ASN A 391 -7.99 9.80 5.52
C ASN A 391 -8.12 9.77 4.00
N MET A 392 -7.52 10.73 3.26
CA MET A 392 -7.68 10.79 1.79
C MET A 392 -6.42 10.53 0.99
N MET A 393 -5.28 11.01 1.48
CA MET A 393 -4.01 10.70 0.81
C MET A 393 -3.38 9.39 1.31
N GLY A 394 -3.99 8.78 2.33
CA GLY A 394 -3.25 7.95 3.28
C GLY A 394 -2.05 8.74 3.81
N PRO A 395 -1.32 8.26 4.80
CA PRO A 395 0.00 8.82 5.10
C PRO A 395 0.84 9.12 3.84
N ILE A 396 0.85 10.36 3.34
CA ILE A 396 1.86 10.79 2.36
C ILE A 396 3.15 10.87 3.15
N GLY A 397 3.83 9.73 3.20
CA GLY A 397 5.08 9.55 3.91
C GLY A 397 4.98 9.02 5.33
N PHE A 398 3.98 8.21 5.71
CA PHE A 398 4.26 7.20 6.74
C PHE A 398 4.42 5.84 6.08
N ASN A 399 5.59 5.30 6.37
CA ASN A 399 6.26 4.21 5.72
C ASN A 399 5.55 2.86 6.03
N THR A 400 4.34 2.63 5.50
CA THR A 400 3.67 1.31 5.62
C THR A 400 4.41 0.21 4.84
N THR A 401 5.39 0.60 4.03
CA THR A 401 6.35 -0.29 3.35
C THR A 401 7.46 -0.78 4.28
N ASN A 402 7.80 -0.04 5.33
CA ASN A 402 8.89 -0.36 6.27
C ASN A 402 8.37 -0.78 7.64
N VAL A 403 7.26 -1.53 7.67
CA VAL A 403 6.74 -2.17 8.89
C VAL A 403 6.53 -3.65 8.56
N LEU A 404 6.97 -4.52 9.46
CA LEU A 404 6.77 -5.96 9.32
C LEU A 404 5.29 -6.30 9.31
N ARG A 405 4.91 -7.33 8.57
CA ARG A 405 3.50 -7.69 8.36
C ARG A 405 3.15 -8.98 9.09
N GLU A 406 1.93 -9.05 9.56
CA GLU A 406 1.34 -10.24 10.18
C GLU A 406 0.31 -10.88 9.24
N TYR A 407 0.28 -12.20 9.19
CA TYR A 407 -0.75 -12.98 8.51
C TYR A 407 -2.02 -13.08 9.36
N THR A 408 -3.17 -12.83 8.77
CA THR A 408 -4.47 -12.96 9.45
C THR A 408 -5.60 -13.36 8.50
N GLU A 409 -6.31 -14.44 8.84
CA GLU A 409 -7.48 -14.89 8.09
C GLU A 409 -8.75 -14.09 8.42
N LYS A 410 -8.77 -13.31 9.51
CA LYS A 410 -9.98 -12.68 10.08
C LYS A 410 -10.81 -11.94 9.03
N TYR A 411 -10.16 -11.06 8.26
CA TYR A 411 -10.84 -10.20 7.30
C TYR A 411 -11.34 -10.99 6.09
N VAL A 412 -10.49 -11.86 5.53
CA VAL A 412 -10.85 -12.72 4.40
C VAL A 412 -12.00 -13.64 4.79
N ALA A 413 -11.94 -14.30 5.95
CA ALA A 413 -12.99 -15.17 6.44
C ALA A 413 -14.33 -14.43 6.57
N THR A 414 -14.31 -13.18 7.05
CA THR A 414 -15.51 -12.35 7.19
C THR A 414 -16.17 -12.06 5.83
N TYR A 415 -15.44 -11.46 4.89
CA TYR A 415 -16.01 -11.08 3.60
C TYR A 415 -16.29 -12.29 2.69
N ALA A 416 -15.44 -13.30 2.71
CA ALA A 416 -15.67 -14.54 1.99
C ALA A 416 -16.93 -15.25 2.50
N SER A 417 -17.19 -15.25 3.81
CA SER A 417 -18.42 -15.83 4.38
C SER A 417 -19.67 -15.09 3.88
N ILE A 418 -19.64 -13.76 3.84
CA ILE A 418 -20.75 -12.94 3.34
C ILE A 418 -21.05 -13.29 1.88
N ILE A 419 -20.03 -13.27 1.01
CA ILE A 419 -20.17 -13.60 -0.41
C ILE A 419 -20.65 -15.05 -0.58
N ALA A 420 -19.99 -16.00 0.08
CA ALA A 420 -20.30 -17.43 0.00
C ALA A 420 -21.72 -17.77 0.46
N ASN A 421 -22.36 -16.92 1.28
CA ASN A 421 -23.72 -17.10 1.79
C ASN A 421 -24.76 -16.17 1.13
N ALA A 422 -24.36 -15.16 0.35
CA ALA A 422 -25.25 -14.24 -0.36
C ALA A 422 -26.27 -14.93 -1.31
N SER A 423 -27.45 -14.35 -1.51
CA SER A 423 -28.39 -14.88 -2.52
C SER A 423 -27.82 -14.72 -3.94
N PRO A 424 -28.15 -15.61 -4.89
CA PRO A 424 -27.60 -15.56 -6.26
C PRO A 424 -27.83 -14.24 -7.00
N ASN A 425 -28.89 -13.50 -6.65
CA ASN A 425 -29.29 -12.25 -7.28
C ASN A 425 -28.66 -10.99 -6.66
N ILE A 426 -27.78 -11.13 -5.66
CA ILE A 426 -27.08 -9.98 -5.04
C ILE A 426 -25.57 -10.23 -4.86
N VAL A 427 -25.09 -11.38 -5.32
CA VAL A 427 -23.72 -11.84 -5.03
C VAL A 427 -22.69 -11.02 -5.79
N ASP A 428 -23.04 -10.57 -6.99
CA ASP A 428 -22.22 -9.70 -7.82
C ASP A 428 -22.06 -8.30 -7.20
N GLU A 429 -23.11 -7.71 -6.62
CA GLU A 429 -22.99 -6.43 -5.91
C GLU A 429 -22.06 -6.53 -4.70
N ILE A 430 -22.25 -7.54 -3.86
CA ILE A 430 -21.44 -7.72 -2.65
C ILE A 430 -19.99 -8.01 -3.05
N ALA A 431 -19.77 -8.94 -3.99
CA ALA A 431 -18.43 -9.28 -4.46
C ALA A 431 -17.74 -8.08 -5.13
N PHE A 432 -18.50 -7.25 -5.86
CA PHE A 432 -17.97 -6.02 -6.45
C PHE A 432 -17.48 -5.06 -5.38
N VAL A 433 -18.29 -4.77 -4.35
CA VAL A 433 -17.91 -3.84 -3.28
C VAL A 433 -16.67 -4.34 -2.55
N VAL A 434 -16.62 -5.62 -2.17
CA VAL A 434 -15.44 -6.20 -1.50
C VAL A 434 -14.21 -6.10 -2.39
N ALA A 435 -14.31 -6.48 -3.67
CA ALA A 435 -13.18 -6.45 -4.60
C ALA A 435 -12.62 -5.04 -4.86
N HIS A 436 -13.44 -4.00 -4.68
CA HIS A 436 -13.12 -2.62 -5.07
C HIS A 436 -13.15 -1.61 -3.92
N THR A 437 -13.24 -2.05 -2.67
CA THR A 437 -13.09 -1.17 -1.50
C THR A 437 -11.66 -1.28 -0.96
N SER A 438 -11.05 -0.17 -0.57
CA SER A 438 -9.70 -0.17 0.01
C SER A 438 -9.59 -1.10 1.23
N CYS A 439 -8.42 -1.71 1.43
CA CYS A 439 -8.25 -2.69 2.52
C CYS A 439 -8.39 -2.04 3.89
N ASN A 440 -8.03 -0.76 4.02
CA ASN A 440 -8.18 -0.01 5.26
C ASN A 440 -9.66 0.15 5.63
N VAL A 441 -10.51 0.51 4.66
CA VAL A 441 -11.96 0.63 4.89
C VAL A 441 -12.58 -0.73 5.24
N LEU A 442 -12.22 -1.79 4.53
CA LEU A 442 -12.72 -3.15 4.83
C LEU A 442 -12.26 -3.64 6.21
N ARG A 443 -11.00 -3.39 6.59
CA ARG A 443 -10.50 -3.75 7.92
C ARG A 443 -11.23 -2.96 9.00
N ALA A 444 -11.38 -1.64 8.84
CA ALA A 444 -12.11 -0.79 9.78
C ALA A 444 -13.57 -1.26 9.97
N MET A 445 -14.28 -1.58 8.89
CA MET A 445 -15.62 -2.15 8.96
C MET A 445 -15.67 -3.48 9.73
N CYS A 446 -14.63 -4.31 9.64
CA CYS A 446 -14.53 -5.60 10.34
C CYS A 446 -14.06 -5.48 11.79
N ASP A 447 -13.27 -4.45 12.12
CA ASP A 447 -12.73 -4.25 13.46
C ASP A 447 -13.74 -3.55 14.38
N TRP A 448 -14.52 -2.61 13.84
CA TRP A 448 -15.55 -1.90 14.61
C TRP A 448 -16.82 -2.72 14.86
N SER A 449 -16.96 -3.88 14.20
CA SER A 449 -18.07 -4.80 14.44
C SER A 449 -17.96 -5.42 15.83
N GLY A 450 -18.54 -4.77 16.85
CA GLY A 450 -18.52 -5.23 18.24
C GLY A 450 -18.58 -4.10 19.27
N ASP A 451 -18.02 -2.93 18.95
CA ASP A 451 -17.93 -1.78 19.86
C ASP A 451 -18.96 -0.67 19.54
N VAL A 452 -19.39 -0.59 18.28
CA VAL A 452 -20.45 0.32 17.80
C VAL A 452 -21.39 -0.51 16.93
N GLU A 453 -22.67 -0.65 17.31
CA GLU A 453 -23.65 -1.47 16.57
C GLU A 453 -23.81 -1.02 15.10
N ASP A 454 -23.39 0.21 14.78
CA ASP A 454 -23.65 0.86 13.52
C ASP A 454 -22.66 0.53 12.38
N TYR A 455 -21.49 -0.08 12.65
CA TYR A 455 -20.49 -0.46 11.63
C TYR A 455 -20.28 -1.97 11.56
N THR A 456 -20.99 -2.63 10.64
CA THR A 456 -20.90 -4.08 10.43
C THR A 456 -20.76 -4.43 8.94
N PRO A 457 -19.91 -5.41 8.57
CA PRO A 457 -19.82 -5.89 7.18
C PRO A 457 -21.13 -6.40 6.60
N SER A 458 -22.12 -6.74 7.45
CA SER A 458 -23.47 -7.14 7.02
C SER A 458 -24.22 -6.05 6.24
N VAL A 459 -23.85 -4.77 6.42
CA VAL A 459 -24.40 -3.63 5.66
C VAL A 459 -24.30 -3.83 4.14
N LEU A 460 -23.32 -4.58 3.65
CA LEU A 460 -23.15 -4.88 2.23
C LEU A 460 -24.32 -5.70 1.68
N VAL A 461 -24.87 -6.61 2.49
CA VAL A 461 -26.02 -7.45 2.14
C VAL A 461 -27.28 -6.61 2.08
N GLU A 462 -27.53 -5.81 3.12
CA GLU A 462 -28.73 -4.98 3.22
C GLU A 462 -28.74 -3.88 2.15
N ASN A 463 -27.58 -3.29 1.86
CA ASN A 463 -27.42 -2.35 0.76
C ASN A 463 -27.79 -2.96 -0.60
N ALA A 464 -27.30 -4.17 -0.90
CA ALA A 464 -27.67 -4.85 -2.13
C ALA A 464 -29.16 -5.20 -2.16
N GLN A 465 -29.74 -5.73 -1.07
CA GLN A 465 -31.17 -6.06 -0.99
C GLN A 465 -32.07 -4.84 -1.17
N ALA A 466 -31.73 -3.72 -0.51
CA ALA A 466 -32.48 -2.48 -0.60
C ALA A 466 -32.51 -1.93 -2.03
N ILE A 467 -31.42 -2.06 -2.80
CA ILE A 467 -31.40 -1.67 -4.22
C ILE A 467 -32.51 -2.39 -5.00
N TYR A 468 -32.63 -3.72 -4.86
CA TYR A 468 -33.67 -4.50 -5.54
C TYR A 468 -35.07 -4.16 -5.04
N GLU A 469 -35.24 -3.98 -3.74
CA GLU A 469 -36.53 -3.59 -3.17
C GLU A 469 -37.00 -2.24 -3.75
N ILE A 470 -36.12 -1.25 -3.75
CA ILE A 470 -36.42 0.11 -4.21
C ILE A 470 -36.67 0.11 -5.73
N GLY A 471 -35.82 -0.59 -6.49
CA GLY A 471 -35.93 -0.69 -7.95
C GLY A 471 -37.23 -1.32 -8.42
N SER A 472 -37.91 -2.09 -7.57
CA SER A 472 -39.24 -2.64 -7.86
C SER A 472 -40.39 -1.64 -7.70
N LYS A 473 -40.15 -0.49 -7.07
CA LYS A 473 -41.17 0.49 -6.67
C LYS A 473 -41.11 1.82 -7.44
N LEU A 474 -40.00 2.13 -8.12
CA LEU A 474 -39.80 3.38 -8.86
C LEU A 474 -40.22 3.24 -10.33
N LYS A 475 -40.85 4.28 -10.92
CA LYS A 475 -41.35 4.22 -12.31
C LYS A 475 -40.31 4.56 -13.37
N TYR A 476 -39.34 5.42 -13.06
CA TYR A 476 -38.36 5.92 -14.03
C TYR A 476 -37.13 5.02 -14.18
N VAL A 477 -36.97 4.01 -13.33
CA VAL A 477 -35.80 3.12 -13.29
C VAL A 477 -36.21 1.69 -12.99
N ARG A 478 -35.54 0.73 -13.62
CA ARG A 478 -35.65 -0.70 -13.32
C ARG A 478 -34.26 -1.35 -13.31
N ILE A 479 -34.12 -2.39 -12.51
CA ILE A 479 -32.89 -3.21 -12.49
C ILE A 479 -32.98 -4.24 -13.61
N VAL A 480 -31.87 -4.43 -14.33
CA VAL A 480 -31.74 -5.36 -15.44
C VAL A 480 -30.59 -6.33 -15.18
N GLU A 481 -30.94 -7.60 -15.07
CA GLU A 481 -30.03 -8.73 -14.95
C GLU A 481 -29.56 -9.18 -16.34
N LEU A 482 -28.28 -9.04 -16.63
CA LEU A 482 -27.64 -9.55 -17.85
C LEU A 482 -26.92 -10.88 -17.55
N ASP A 483 -26.53 -11.63 -18.58
CA ASP A 483 -25.96 -12.99 -18.45
C ASP A 483 -24.81 -13.13 -17.43
N ASN A 484 -24.06 -12.05 -17.12
CA ASN A 484 -23.00 -12.05 -16.10
C ASN A 484 -22.84 -10.72 -15.34
N ARG A 485 -23.79 -9.78 -15.45
CA ARG A 485 -23.69 -8.45 -14.83
C ARG A 485 -25.08 -7.85 -14.60
N THR A 486 -25.20 -7.05 -13.56
CA THR A 486 -26.37 -6.19 -13.35
C THR A 486 -26.16 -4.78 -13.88
N THR A 487 -27.24 -4.11 -14.25
CA THR A 487 -27.27 -2.68 -14.59
C THR A 487 -28.64 -2.08 -14.33
N LEU A 488 -28.78 -0.79 -14.57
CA LEU A 488 -30.06 -0.09 -14.57
C LEU A 488 -30.53 0.17 -16.01
N GLU A 489 -31.84 0.16 -16.20
CA GLU A 489 -32.49 0.82 -17.32
C GLU A 489 -33.39 1.93 -16.78
N TYR A 490 -33.30 3.12 -17.37
CA TYR A 490 -34.04 4.30 -16.93
C TYR A 490 -34.62 5.09 -18.09
N VAL A 491 -35.55 5.98 -17.77
CA VAL A 491 -36.04 7.01 -18.69
C VAL A 491 -35.22 8.28 -18.47
N ASN A 492 -34.48 8.71 -19.49
CA ASN A 492 -33.63 9.91 -19.45
C ASN A 492 -34.46 11.21 -19.52
N GLY A 493 -33.84 12.38 -19.32
CA GLY A 493 -34.51 13.69 -19.41
C GLY A 493 -35.23 13.96 -20.76
N LYS A 494 -34.76 13.33 -21.84
CA LYS A 494 -35.41 13.34 -23.18
C LYS A 494 -36.57 12.37 -23.35
N ASN A 495 -36.98 11.66 -22.29
CA ASN A 495 -38.00 10.62 -22.28
C ASN A 495 -37.67 9.40 -23.15
N GLU A 496 -36.38 9.08 -23.29
CA GLU A 496 -35.88 7.90 -23.97
C GLU A 496 -35.51 6.84 -22.93
N THR A 497 -35.89 5.59 -23.17
CA THR A 497 -35.42 4.46 -22.37
C THR A 497 -33.96 4.15 -22.71
N LYS A 498 -33.09 4.18 -21.71
CA LYS A 498 -31.65 3.95 -21.83
C LYS A 498 -31.23 2.82 -20.91
N LEU A 499 -30.39 1.93 -21.43
CA LEU A 499 -29.69 0.92 -20.63
C LEU A 499 -28.33 1.49 -20.23
N LEU A 500 -28.04 1.58 -18.93
CA LEU A 500 -26.78 2.13 -18.45
C LEU A 500 -25.62 1.15 -18.70
N PRO A 501 -24.40 1.65 -18.86
CA PRO A 501 -23.21 0.83 -18.64
C PRO A 501 -23.22 0.25 -17.22
N SER A 502 -23.00 -1.06 -17.08
CA SER A 502 -23.01 -1.73 -15.77
C SER A 502 -22.05 -1.09 -14.76
N ASP A 503 -20.92 -0.56 -15.20
CA ASP A 503 -19.96 0.08 -14.31
C ASP A 503 -20.55 1.32 -13.60
N ILE A 504 -21.50 2.03 -14.25
CA ILE A 504 -22.20 3.15 -13.63
C ILE A 504 -23.09 2.67 -12.47
N TYR A 505 -23.79 1.56 -12.67
CA TYR A 505 -24.58 0.92 -11.61
C TYR A 505 -23.69 0.50 -10.43
N TYR A 506 -22.61 -0.24 -10.70
CA TYR A 506 -21.77 -0.75 -9.63
C TYR A 506 -21.05 0.36 -8.85
N TRP A 507 -20.49 1.37 -9.52
CA TRP A 507 -19.71 2.41 -8.83
C TRP A 507 -20.55 3.47 -8.15
N TYR A 508 -21.68 3.85 -8.74
CA TYR A 508 -22.40 5.06 -8.34
C TYR A 508 -23.82 4.77 -7.84
N VAL A 509 -24.19 3.49 -7.69
CA VAL A 509 -25.44 3.05 -7.04
C VAL A 509 -25.15 1.95 -6.02
N VAL A 510 -24.41 0.91 -6.40
CA VAL A 510 -24.09 -0.24 -5.53
C VAL A 510 -23.05 0.12 -4.49
N HIS A 511 -21.91 0.68 -4.91
CA HIS A 511 -20.83 1.03 -3.99
C HIS A 511 -21.36 2.04 -2.94
N PRO A 512 -21.32 1.72 -1.64
CA PRO A 512 -21.98 2.54 -0.63
C PRO A 512 -21.23 3.84 -0.34
N ARG A 513 -19.89 3.83 -0.45
CA ARG A 513 -19.03 4.98 -0.11
C ARG A 513 -19.37 6.24 -0.92
N VAL A 514 -19.78 7.32 -0.25
CA VAL A 514 -20.23 8.57 -0.89
C VAL A 514 -19.15 9.63 -0.98
N ARG A 515 -18.35 9.85 0.08
CA ARG A 515 -17.14 10.70 0.12
C ARG A 515 -16.05 9.98 0.90
N PHE A 516 -15.86 10.31 2.17
CA PHE A 516 -14.97 9.57 3.07
C PHE A 516 -15.74 8.41 3.72
N GLU A 517 -17.02 8.64 3.96
CA GLU A 517 -17.90 7.80 4.73
C GLU A 517 -18.45 6.64 3.88
N VAL A 518 -18.54 5.48 4.52
CA VAL A 518 -19.43 4.40 4.09
C VAL A 518 -20.73 4.55 4.88
N PRO A 519 -21.83 5.00 4.24
CA PRO A 519 -23.13 5.10 4.90
C PRO A 519 -23.55 3.74 5.46
N CYS A 520 -23.97 3.73 6.72
CA CYS A 520 -24.23 2.51 7.46
C CYS A 520 -25.54 2.60 8.27
N TYR A 521 -25.52 2.26 9.56
CA TYR A 521 -26.66 2.47 10.43
C TYR A 521 -26.49 3.75 11.25
N TYR A 522 -27.59 4.25 11.77
CA TYR A 522 -27.58 5.26 12.82
C TYR A 522 -28.77 5.02 13.72
N HIS A 523 -28.51 4.84 15.02
CA HIS A 523 -29.53 4.43 15.99
C HIS A 523 -30.30 3.17 15.57
N GLY A 524 -29.64 2.24 14.87
CA GLY A 524 -30.22 0.99 14.39
C GLY A 524 -31.00 1.10 13.07
N ASP A 525 -31.11 2.30 12.48
CA ASP A 525 -31.78 2.49 11.19
C ASP A 525 -30.80 2.43 10.02
N PHE A 526 -31.09 1.59 9.02
CA PHE A 526 -30.26 1.45 7.83
C PHE A 526 -30.43 2.65 6.88
N TRP A 527 -29.32 3.32 6.54
CA TRP A 527 -29.32 4.62 5.84
C TRP A 527 -30.18 4.66 4.57
N ARG A 528 -30.13 3.63 3.71
CA ARG A 528 -30.73 3.71 2.38
C ARG A 528 -32.26 3.68 2.47
N THR A 529 -32.79 2.78 3.28
CA THR A 529 -34.23 2.67 3.52
C THR A 529 -34.74 3.82 4.38
N TYR A 530 -33.93 4.28 5.35
CA TYR A 530 -34.30 5.41 6.19
C TYR A 530 -34.43 6.70 5.39
N LEU A 531 -33.38 7.10 4.64
CA LEU A 531 -33.43 8.30 3.80
C LEU A 531 -34.57 8.25 2.77
N LEU A 532 -34.93 7.06 2.30
CA LEU A 532 -35.99 6.90 1.32
C LEU A 532 -37.39 6.96 1.91
N TYR A 533 -37.61 6.34 3.07
CA TYR A 533 -38.95 6.11 3.62
C TYR A 533 -39.31 6.96 4.83
N ASP A 534 -38.35 7.69 5.43
CA ASP A 534 -38.65 8.58 6.55
C ASP A 534 -39.65 9.68 6.13
N ASP A 535 -40.72 9.82 6.91
CA ASP A 535 -41.84 10.73 6.64
C ASP A 535 -42.03 11.79 7.74
N ARG A 536 -41.09 11.89 8.69
CA ARG A 536 -41.13 12.86 9.80
C ARG A 536 -41.11 14.32 9.32
N TYR A 537 -40.58 14.57 8.12
CA TYR A 537 -40.35 15.92 7.58
C TYR A 537 -41.16 16.18 6.30
N ASN A 538 -42.49 16.30 6.49
CA ASN A 538 -43.51 16.60 5.47
C ASN A 538 -43.87 15.43 4.53
N GLU A 539 -43.02 15.11 3.56
CA GLU A 539 -43.19 13.96 2.65
C GLU A 539 -41.88 13.20 2.53
N SER A 540 -41.95 11.87 2.42
CA SER A 540 -40.75 11.04 2.28
C SER A 540 -40.16 11.17 0.88
N LEU A 541 -38.83 10.96 0.77
CA LEU A 541 -38.14 10.93 -0.52
C LEU A 541 -38.81 9.95 -1.50
N TYR A 542 -39.33 8.82 -1.03
CA TYR A 542 -40.10 7.88 -1.85
C TYR A 542 -41.30 8.55 -2.52
N GLU A 543 -42.11 9.31 -1.77
CA GLU A 543 -43.28 10.01 -2.33
C GLU A 543 -42.87 11.07 -3.36
N VAL A 544 -41.73 11.73 -3.14
CA VAL A 544 -41.16 12.74 -4.04
C VAL A 544 -40.78 12.15 -5.41
N VAL A 545 -40.28 10.91 -5.45
CA VAL A 545 -39.66 10.34 -6.67
C VAL A 545 -40.45 9.20 -7.33
N LYS A 546 -41.29 8.46 -6.58
CA LYS A 546 -41.91 7.19 -7.06
C LYS A 546 -42.65 7.31 -8.39
N ASP A 547 -43.30 8.46 -8.62
CA ASP A 547 -44.18 8.71 -9.76
C ASP A 547 -43.54 9.57 -10.86
N CYS A 548 -42.26 9.94 -10.70
CA CYS A 548 -41.53 10.70 -11.71
C CYS A 548 -41.43 9.94 -13.03
N SER A 549 -41.63 10.64 -14.15
CA SER A 549 -41.63 10.03 -15.48
C SER A 549 -40.22 9.81 -16.04
N ASN A 550 -39.21 10.51 -15.52
CA ASN A 550 -37.81 10.39 -15.89
C ASN A 550 -36.88 10.84 -14.76
N VAL A 551 -35.59 10.53 -14.88
CA VAL A 551 -34.58 10.88 -13.86
C VAL A 551 -34.42 12.39 -13.67
N TYR A 552 -34.43 13.18 -14.74
CA TYR A 552 -34.28 14.63 -14.62
C TYR A 552 -35.39 15.27 -13.76
N ILE A 553 -36.64 14.81 -13.91
CA ILE A 553 -37.76 15.25 -13.06
C ILE A 553 -37.57 14.80 -11.61
N ALA A 554 -37.08 13.57 -11.39
CA ALA A 554 -36.76 13.10 -10.05
C ALA A 554 -35.71 13.98 -9.38
N VAL A 555 -34.59 14.27 -10.05
CA VAL A 555 -33.53 15.18 -9.58
C VAL A 555 -34.10 16.55 -9.21
N LYS A 556 -34.91 17.14 -10.10
CA LYS A 556 -35.55 18.44 -9.85
C LYS A 556 -36.47 18.44 -8.63
N ASN A 557 -37.22 17.36 -8.43
CA ASN A 557 -38.08 17.22 -7.26
C ASN A 557 -37.26 17.03 -5.98
N ILE A 558 -36.19 16.23 -6.03
CA ILE A 558 -35.24 16.06 -4.91
C ILE A 558 -34.61 17.39 -4.51
N THR A 559 -34.11 18.19 -5.45
CA THR A 559 -33.53 19.51 -5.16
C THR A 559 -34.52 20.41 -4.43
N ARG A 560 -35.77 20.46 -4.89
CA ARG A 560 -36.82 21.24 -4.22
C ARG A 560 -37.20 20.69 -2.86
N TRP A 561 -37.12 19.38 -2.66
CA TRP A 561 -37.42 18.73 -1.40
C TRP A 561 -36.33 19.02 -0.37
N LEU A 562 -35.05 18.83 -0.72
CA LEU A 562 -33.91 19.16 0.14
C LEU A 562 -33.92 20.63 0.59
N GLN A 563 -34.19 21.55 -0.33
CA GLN A 563 -34.26 22.99 -0.04
C GLN A 563 -35.40 23.41 0.91
N GLN A 564 -36.36 22.54 1.19
CA GLN A 564 -37.45 22.86 2.13
C GLN A 564 -37.04 22.76 3.59
N PHE A 565 -36.03 21.94 3.89
CA PHE A 565 -35.67 21.64 5.28
C PHE A 565 -34.20 21.89 5.58
N MET A 566 -33.29 21.74 4.61
CA MET A 566 -31.86 21.97 4.87
C MET A 566 -31.55 23.46 4.99
N ASP A 567 -30.90 23.83 6.09
CA ASP A 567 -30.31 25.16 6.30
C ASP A 567 -28.81 25.13 5.99
N PHE A 568 -28.31 26.17 5.31
CA PHE A 568 -26.88 26.27 4.98
C PHE A 568 -26.07 26.96 6.09
N GLY A 569 -24.93 26.38 6.47
CA GLY A 569 -23.96 27.02 7.35
C GLY A 569 -22.76 26.14 7.71
N TYR A 570 -21.77 26.72 8.40
CA TYR A 570 -20.44 26.12 8.62
C TYR A 570 -20.18 25.65 10.07
N GLU A 571 -21.22 25.59 10.92
CA GLU A 571 -21.06 25.21 12.34
C GLU A 571 -21.09 23.69 12.59
N SER A 572 -21.41 22.88 11.56
CA SER A 572 -21.33 21.43 11.59
C SER A 572 -19.99 20.93 11.01
N HIS A 573 -19.70 19.65 11.25
CA HIS A 573 -18.54 18.96 10.67
C HIS A 573 -19.07 17.79 9.83
N ASP A 574 -18.22 17.24 8.96
CA ASP A 574 -18.54 16.06 8.12
C ASP A 574 -19.07 14.91 9.00
N ARG A 575 -20.29 14.46 8.69
CA ARG A 575 -21.08 13.47 9.44
C ARG A 575 -21.64 12.42 8.48
N GLN A 576 -22.11 11.29 9.02
CA GLN A 576 -22.85 10.30 8.23
C GLN A 576 -24.06 10.96 7.54
N PRO A 577 -24.46 10.55 6.32
CA PRO A 577 -25.57 11.18 5.60
C PRO A 577 -26.87 11.27 6.40
N ILE A 578 -27.15 10.25 7.22
CA ILE A 578 -28.37 10.17 8.01
C ILE A 578 -28.36 11.14 9.21
N GLU A 579 -27.18 11.43 9.78
CA GLU A 579 -27.00 12.47 10.79
C GLU A 579 -27.20 13.84 10.19
N ILE A 580 -26.66 14.09 9.00
CA ILE A 580 -26.87 15.33 8.24
C ILE A 580 -28.36 15.52 7.96
N TYR A 581 -29.04 14.44 7.57
CA TYR A 581 -30.48 14.44 7.36
C TYR A 581 -31.24 14.77 8.65
N ASP A 582 -30.89 14.21 9.80
CA ASP A 582 -31.61 14.47 11.06
C ASP A 582 -31.40 15.89 11.64
N ILE A 583 -30.22 16.50 11.42
CA ILE A 583 -29.92 17.85 11.92
C ILE A 583 -30.43 18.97 11.00
N HIS A 584 -30.68 18.64 9.72
CA HIS A 584 -31.08 19.58 8.67
C HIS A 584 -30.17 20.81 8.47
N TYR A 585 -28.87 20.65 8.64
CA TYR A 585 -27.93 21.76 8.63
C TYR A 585 -26.58 21.31 8.09
N GLY A 586 -25.97 22.12 7.24
CA GLY A 586 -24.56 21.94 6.89
C GLY A 586 -24.06 22.83 5.76
N SER A 587 -22.77 22.67 5.45
CA SER A 587 -22.06 23.41 4.42
C SER A 587 -22.13 22.66 3.08
N CYS A 588 -21.38 23.13 2.06
CA CYS A 588 -21.29 22.43 0.78
C CYS A 588 -20.86 20.95 0.94
N GLY A 589 -19.99 20.66 1.91
CA GLY A 589 -19.57 19.30 2.29
C GLY A 589 -20.73 18.40 2.65
N GLU A 590 -21.50 18.77 3.66
CA GLU A 590 -22.63 18.00 4.14
C GLU A 590 -23.75 17.90 3.10
N TYR A 591 -24.02 18.98 2.35
CA TYR A 591 -24.96 18.94 1.23
C TYR A 591 -24.53 17.91 0.18
N SER A 592 -23.24 17.84 -0.14
CA SER A 592 -22.71 16.90 -1.14
C SER A 592 -22.75 15.45 -0.66
N ILE A 593 -22.46 15.19 0.62
CA ILE A 593 -22.57 13.88 1.26
C ILE A 593 -24.03 13.41 1.24
N LEU A 594 -24.95 14.24 1.72
CA LEU A 594 -26.38 13.93 1.79
C LEU A 594 -26.98 13.74 0.39
N THR A 595 -26.64 14.62 -0.57
CA THR A 595 -27.10 14.51 -1.96
C THR A 595 -26.63 13.21 -2.62
N SER A 596 -25.37 12.82 -2.39
CA SER A 596 -24.84 11.53 -2.89
C SER A 596 -25.62 10.35 -2.34
N ALA A 597 -25.90 10.35 -1.02
CA ALA A 597 -26.67 9.28 -0.39
C ALA A 597 -28.12 9.24 -0.92
N ILE A 598 -28.80 10.39 -0.98
CA ILE A 598 -30.18 10.50 -1.50
C ILE A 598 -30.27 10.04 -2.96
N GLY A 599 -29.36 10.51 -3.82
CA GLY A 599 -29.32 10.11 -5.23
C GLY A 599 -29.19 8.60 -5.36
N ARG A 600 -28.25 7.99 -4.62
CA ARG A 600 -28.05 6.54 -4.60
C ARG A 600 -29.24 5.79 -4.02
N ALA A 601 -29.86 6.29 -2.95
CA ALA A 601 -31.06 5.71 -2.37
C ALA A 601 -32.24 5.73 -3.36
N ALA A 602 -32.36 6.79 -4.17
CA ALA A 602 -33.33 6.91 -5.26
C ALA A 602 -32.90 6.20 -6.57
N LEU A 603 -31.83 5.40 -6.55
CA LEU A 603 -31.24 4.70 -7.71
C LEU A 603 -30.86 5.63 -8.88
N ILE A 604 -30.51 6.87 -8.56
CA ILE A 604 -29.92 7.84 -9.48
C ILE A 604 -28.41 7.75 -9.30
N PRO A 605 -27.63 7.34 -10.32
CA PRO A 605 -26.18 7.28 -10.18
C PRO A 605 -25.63 8.69 -9.90
N THR A 606 -24.95 8.83 -8.77
CA THR A 606 -24.45 10.12 -8.28
C THR A 606 -22.97 10.03 -7.91
N ARG A 607 -22.18 10.99 -8.40
CA ARG A 607 -20.76 11.16 -8.08
C ARG A 607 -20.51 12.52 -7.45
N LEU A 608 -19.39 12.62 -6.74
CA LEU A 608 -18.90 13.88 -6.19
C LEU A 608 -18.23 14.73 -7.28
N ALA A 609 -18.28 16.04 -7.08
CA ALA A 609 -17.44 17.01 -7.75
C ALA A 609 -16.79 17.88 -6.68
N ASN A 610 -15.46 17.87 -6.63
CA ASN A 610 -14.66 18.56 -5.63
C ASN A 610 -13.85 19.67 -6.29
N ASP A 611 -13.98 20.88 -5.77
CA ASP A 611 -13.20 22.06 -6.12
C ASP A 611 -12.63 22.66 -4.85
N TRP A 612 -11.71 21.90 -4.24
CA TRP A 612 -11.16 22.23 -2.94
C TRP A 612 -10.27 23.47 -2.96
N GLY A 613 -9.64 23.78 -4.09
CA GLY A 613 -8.85 25.02 -4.24
C GLY A 613 -9.67 26.28 -3.97
N GLU A 614 -10.96 26.23 -4.30
CA GLU A 614 -11.89 27.34 -4.19
C GLU A 614 -13.00 27.07 -3.14
N ASP A 615 -12.75 26.16 -2.20
CA ASP A 615 -13.63 25.81 -1.07
C ASP A 615 -15.08 25.53 -1.52
N HIS A 616 -15.25 24.57 -2.42
CA HIS A 616 -16.58 24.09 -2.78
C HIS A 616 -16.61 22.61 -3.18
N VAL A 617 -17.72 21.97 -2.86
CA VAL A 617 -18.00 20.60 -3.29
C VAL A 617 -19.49 20.47 -3.60
N TRP A 618 -19.80 19.66 -4.62
CA TRP A 618 -21.16 19.41 -5.10
C TRP A 618 -21.23 18.01 -5.72
N ASN A 619 -22.23 17.75 -6.56
CA ASN A 619 -22.47 16.44 -7.16
C ASN A 619 -22.70 16.52 -8.67
N GLU A 620 -22.63 15.36 -9.32
CA GLU A 620 -23.20 15.17 -10.64
C GLU A 620 -24.09 13.94 -10.65
N PHE A 621 -25.20 13.99 -11.37
CA PHE A 621 -26.05 12.81 -11.64
C PHE A 621 -25.87 12.31 -13.07
N TYR A 622 -26.12 11.03 -13.29
CA TYR A 622 -26.00 10.39 -14.60
C TYR A 622 -27.32 10.40 -15.38
N ASP A 623 -27.34 11.08 -16.53
CA ASP A 623 -28.44 11.16 -17.49
C ASP A 623 -27.93 11.17 -18.96
N ASP A 624 -28.00 10.03 -19.67
CA ASP A 624 -27.47 9.86 -21.03
C ASP A 624 -28.44 10.43 -22.06
N GLU A 625 -28.19 11.69 -22.43
CA GLU A 625 -28.95 12.40 -23.45
C GLU A 625 -28.25 12.48 -24.82
N GLY A 626 -27.18 11.70 -25.06
CA GLY A 626 -26.42 11.74 -26.32
C GLY A 626 -25.28 12.79 -26.35
N GLY A 627 -24.58 12.93 -25.22
CA GLY A 627 -23.45 13.83 -25.01
C GLY A 627 -22.60 13.37 -23.82
N ASP A 628 -22.09 14.30 -23.01
CA ASP A 628 -21.59 13.95 -21.68
C ASP A 628 -22.79 13.56 -20.80
N PRO A 629 -22.84 12.33 -20.27
CA PRO A 629 -23.98 11.86 -19.51
C PRO A 629 -23.98 12.32 -18.04
N TRP A 630 -22.92 12.97 -17.56
CA TRP A 630 -22.93 13.52 -16.20
C TRP A 630 -23.49 14.94 -16.24
N HIS A 631 -24.34 15.31 -15.30
CA HIS A 631 -24.96 16.63 -15.26
C HIS A 631 -24.68 17.29 -13.92
N HIS A 632 -24.35 18.58 -13.94
CA HIS A 632 -24.07 19.38 -12.76
C HIS A 632 -25.25 19.34 -11.78
N TRP A 633 -25.00 19.11 -10.48
CA TRP A 633 -26.02 19.07 -9.44
C TRP A 633 -25.50 19.61 -8.12
N ASP A 634 -25.84 20.85 -7.82
CA ASP A 634 -25.50 21.51 -6.57
C ASP A 634 -26.77 21.91 -5.83
N ASN A 635 -27.03 21.24 -4.70
CA ASN A 635 -28.20 21.46 -3.87
C ASN A 635 -28.01 22.56 -2.81
N THR A 636 -26.82 23.17 -2.69
CA THR A 636 -26.65 24.40 -1.90
C THR A 636 -27.45 25.56 -2.49
N GLY A 637 -27.79 25.48 -3.78
CA GLY A 637 -28.77 26.31 -4.46
C GLY A 637 -29.62 25.48 -5.44
N PRO A 638 -30.39 26.13 -6.33
CA PRO A 638 -31.26 25.44 -7.28
C PRO A 638 -30.53 25.07 -8.59
N TYR A 639 -29.26 24.69 -8.53
CA TYR A 639 -28.39 24.56 -9.70
C TYR A 639 -28.41 23.12 -10.24
N ILE A 640 -29.00 22.96 -11.43
CA ILE A 640 -29.07 21.69 -12.16
C ILE A 640 -28.64 21.97 -13.59
N ASP A 641 -27.61 21.26 -14.06
CA ASP A 641 -27.02 21.41 -15.39
C ASP A 641 -26.61 22.86 -15.73
N ASP A 642 -26.06 23.56 -14.72
CA ASP A 642 -25.53 24.93 -14.85
C ASP A 642 -24.10 25.03 -14.28
N PRO A 643 -23.11 24.34 -14.89
CA PRO A 643 -21.75 24.29 -14.35
C PRO A 643 -21.01 25.64 -14.41
N GLU A 644 -21.43 26.55 -15.30
CA GLU A 644 -20.83 27.89 -15.45
C GLU A 644 -21.17 28.84 -14.29
N VAL A 645 -22.10 28.46 -13.40
CA VAL A 645 -22.53 29.30 -12.26
C VAL A 645 -21.35 29.78 -11.40
N TYR A 646 -20.32 28.95 -11.25
CA TYR A 646 -19.18 29.24 -10.38
C TYR A 646 -18.32 30.40 -10.91
N GLU A 647 -18.03 30.43 -12.20
CA GLU A 647 -17.29 31.53 -12.82
C GLU A 647 -18.21 32.72 -13.09
N ARG A 648 -19.41 32.46 -13.64
CA ARG A 648 -20.35 33.48 -14.11
C ARG A 648 -20.96 34.29 -12.97
N ASP A 649 -21.46 33.61 -11.94
CA ASP A 649 -22.27 34.22 -10.89
C ASP A 649 -21.50 34.35 -9.57
N TRP A 650 -20.63 33.39 -9.25
CA TRP A 650 -19.83 33.41 -8.01
C TRP A 650 -18.45 34.06 -8.20
N GLY A 651 -17.99 34.25 -9.45
CA GLY A 651 -16.73 34.91 -9.77
C GLY A 651 -15.49 34.12 -9.31
N LYS A 652 -15.58 32.79 -9.28
CA LYS A 652 -14.45 31.90 -8.94
C LYS A 652 -13.52 31.73 -10.14
N ASP A 653 -12.21 31.75 -9.90
CA ASP A 653 -11.20 31.28 -10.86
C ASP A 653 -10.96 29.78 -10.55
N VAL A 654 -11.75 28.90 -11.16
CA VAL A 654 -11.79 27.45 -10.83
C VAL A 654 -10.42 26.81 -11.09
N SER A 655 -9.79 26.27 -10.04
CA SER A 655 -8.45 25.70 -10.16
C SER A 655 -8.48 24.27 -10.72
N CYS A 656 -9.29 23.40 -10.13
CA CYS A 656 -9.53 22.07 -10.65
C CYS A 656 -10.78 21.44 -10.04
N VAL A 657 -11.67 20.92 -10.89
CA VAL A 657 -12.75 20.06 -10.44
C VAL A 657 -12.39 18.60 -10.67
N TRP A 658 -12.47 17.78 -9.62
CA TRP A 658 -12.18 16.36 -9.67
C TRP A 658 -13.22 15.53 -8.90
N SER A 659 -13.35 14.28 -9.29
CA SER A 659 -14.24 13.29 -8.66
C SER A 659 -13.42 12.16 -8.08
N ILE A 660 -14.01 11.43 -7.14
CA ILE A 660 -13.42 10.24 -6.52
C ILE A 660 -14.41 9.08 -6.55
N ARG A 661 -13.91 7.87 -6.77
CA ARG A 661 -14.67 6.62 -6.69
C ARG A 661 -14.48 5.93 -5.34
N GLY A 662 -15.25 4.88 -5.10
CA GLY A 662 -15.19 4.07 -3.89
C GLY A 662 -13.83 3.42 -3.58
N ASP A 663 -13.01 3.18 -4.61
CA ASP A 663 -11.66 2.62 -4.56
C ASP A 663 -10.55 3.68 -4.39
N ASP A 664 -10.91 4.90 -3.97
CA ASP A 664 -9.99 6.04 -3.86
C ASP A 664 -9.40 6.50 -5.22
N TYR A 665 -10.05 6.13 -6.33
CA TYR A 665 -9.66 6.62 -7.64
C TYR A 665 -10.17 8.05 -7.88
N VAL A 666 -9.24 9.01 -7.89
CA VAL A 666 -9.40 10.44 -8.18
C VAL A 666 -9.19 10.73 -9.67
N TYR A 667 -10.06 11.50 -10.30
CA TYR A 667 -9.93 11.86 -11.71
C TYR A 667 -10.55 13.24 -12.00
N PRO A 668 -10.02 13.97 -12.98
CA PRO A 668 -10.44 15.33 -13.23
C PRO A 668 -11.75 15.33 -14.03
N ILE A 669 -12.66 16.22 -13.68
CA ILE A 669 -13.91 16.49 -14.39
C ILE A 669 -14.06 17.97 -14.75
N ILE A 670 -12.95 18.71 -14.71
CA ILE A 670 -12.83 20.17 -14.88
C ILE A 670 -13.42 20.71 -16.18
N GLY A 671 -13.37 19.95 -17.29
CA GLY A 671 -13.65 20.47 -18.64
C GLY A 671 -15.08 20.95 -18.91
N LYS A 672 -15.97 20.84 -17.92
CA LYS A 672 -17.37 21.29 -17.95
C LYS A 672 -17.56 22.58 -17.17
N TYR A 673 -16.63 22.88 -16.28
CA TYR A 673 -16.70 23.95 -15.29
C TYR A 673 -15.81 25.13 -15.68
N THR A 674 -14.68 24.86 -16.35
CA THR A 674 -13.77 25.90 -16.83
C THR A 674 -12.91 25.39 -17.99
N ASP A 675 -12.37 26.31 -18.78
CA ASP A 675 -11.28 26.01 -19.70
C ASP A 675 -10.01 25.65 -18.89
N TYR A 676 -9.15 24.80 -19.45
CA TYR A 676 -8.02 24.29 -18.67
C TYR A 676 -6.77 24.06 -19.51
N SER A 677 -5.65 23.96 -18.80
CA SER A 677 -4.33 23.72 -19.33
C SER A 677 -3.80 22.35 -18.91
N LYS A 678 -3.01 21.75 -19.79
CA LYS A 678 -2.32 20.49 -19.51
C LYS A 678 -0.92 20.80 -19.00
N VAL A 679 -0.69 20.58 -17.71
CA VAL A 679 0.62 20.77 -17.06
C VAL A 679 1.34 19.43 -16.97
N ILE A 680 2.45 19.28 -17.68
CA ILE A 680 3.30 18.09 -17.63
C ILE A 680 4.44 18.35 -16.66
N VAL A 681 4.47 17.63 -15.55
CA VAL A 681 5.54 17.74 -14.55
C VAL A 681 6.51 16.59 -14.74
N SER A 682 7.80 16.91 -14.86
CA SER A 682 8.90 15.95 -14.94
C SER A 682 9.71 16.02 -13.65
N VAL A 683 9.92 14.90 -12.97
CA VAL A 683 10.66 14.81 -11.72
C VAL A 683 11.91 13.95 -11.89
N THR A 684 13.04 14.46 -11.44
CA THR A 684 14.32 13.74 -11.40
C THR A 684 14.92 13.72 -10.01
N ASP A 685 15.82 12.78 -9.76
CA ASP A 685 16.67 12.78 -8.57
C ASP A 685 17.77 13.85 -8.68
N ILE A 686 18.61 13.96 -7.65
CA ILE A 686 19.74 14.91 -7.61
C ILE A 686 20.76 14.72 -8.74
N ASN A 687 20.76 13.56 -9.41
CA ASN A 687 21.64 13.21 -10.53
C ASN A 687 20.95 13.35 -11.90
N GLY A 688 19.72 13.88 -11.95
CA GLY A 688 18.97 14.09 -13.19
C GLY A 688 18.33 12.82 -13.78
N ARG A 689 18.25 11.73 -13.01
CA ARG A 689 17.56 10.50 -13.43
C ARG A 689 16.07 10.59 -13.11
N ALA A 690 15.23 10.11 -14.01
CA ALA A 690 13.79 10.06 -13.81
C ALA A 690 13.38 9.24 -12.57
N VAL A 691 12.48 9.81 -11.76
CA VAL A 691 11.98 9.17 -10.54
C VAL A 691 10.50 8.87 -10.70
N ASP A 692 10.17 7.59 -10.65
CA ASP A 692 8.82 7.05 -10.69
C ASP A 692 8.16 7.09 -9.30
N GLY A 693 6.83 7.15 -9.26
CA GLY A 693 6.07 7.11 -8.01
C GLY A 693 6.05 8.40 -7.19
N VAL A 694 6.62 9.50 -7.70
CA VAL A 694 6.62 10.78 -6.99
C VAL A 694 5.21 11.35 -6.98
N CYS A 695 4.68 11.66 -5.79
CA CYS A 695 3.41 12.35 -5.65
C CYS A 695 3.61 13.83 -6.00
N VAL A 696 2.98 14.29 -7.08
CA VAL A 696 3.00 15.70 -7.49
C VAL A 696 1.66 16.32 -7.15
N VAL A 697 1.68 17.32 -6.27
CA VAL A 697 0.52 18.03 -5.75
C VAL A 697 0.50 19.44 -6.31
N ALA A 698 -0.67 19.94 -6.71
CA ALA A 698 -0.91 21.33 -7.05
C ALA A 698 -1.86 21.94 -6.01
N GLU A 699 -1.45 23.06 -5.43
CA GLU A 699 -2.23 23.83 -4.46
C GLU A 699 -2.47 25.24 -5.01
N SER A 700 -3.71 25.74 -4.99
CA SER A 700 -4.06 27.11 -5.42
C SER A 700 -4.04 28.09 -4.25
N GLU A 701 -3.73 29.37 -4.55
CA GLU A 701 -3.68 30.44 -3.54
C GLU A 701 -5.01 31.18 -3.32
N TYR A 702 -6.08 30.81 -4.05
CA TYR A 702 -7.36 31.53 -4.11
C TYR A 702 -7.95 31.88 -2.74
N PHE A 703 -8.00 30.92 -1.82
CA PHE A 703 -8.61 31.12 -0.51
C PHE A 703 -7.83 32.14 0.35
N MET A 704 -6.50 32.20 0.22
CA MET A 704 -5.66 33.14 0.99
C MET A 704 -5.95 34.59 0.63
N MET A 705 -6.20 34.88 -0.65
CA MET A 705 -6.45 36.23 -1.14
C MET A 705 -7.80 36.78 -0.67
N ASN A 706 -8.79 35.90 -0.51
CA ASN A 706 -10.17 36.28 -0.21
C ASN A 706 -10.56 36.12 1.27
N ASN A 707 -9.84 35.30 2.05
CA ASN A 707 -10.09 35.07 3.48
C ASN A 707 -8.81 35.07 4.35
N PRO A 708 -8.01 36.16 4.35
CA PRO A 708 -6.70 36.22 5.04
C PRO A 708 -6.77 36.07 6.57
N LYS A 709 -7.96 36.09 7.15
CA LYS A 709 -8.21 35.97 8.59
C LYS A 709 -8.34 34.51 9.05
N TYR A 710 -8.68 33.58 8.14
CA TYR A 710 -9.09 32.22 8.51
C TYR A 710 -8.06 31.14 8.13
N TYR A 711 -7.33 31.29 7.01
CA TYR A 711 -6.35 30.29 6.58
C TYR A 711 -5.17 30.94 5.82
N PRO A 712 -3.93 30.91 6.33
CA PRO A 712 -2.77 31.50 5.68
C PRO A 712 -2.00 30.52 4.76
N LEU A 713 -2.64 29.48 4.22
CA LEU A 713 -1.98 28.43 3.44
C LEU A 713 -2.70 28.13 2.12
N PRO A 714 -1.98 27.73 1.05
CA PRO A 714 -2.54 27.25 -0.21
C PRO A 714 -3.50 26.06 0.00
N MET A 715 -4.52 25.91 -0.86
CA MET A 715 -5.50 24.81 -0.79
C MET A 715 -5.27 23.79 -1.90
N LEU A 716 -5.48 22.50 -1.60
CA LEU A 716 -5.29 21.42 -2.55
C LEU A 716 -6.23 21.55 -3.76
N SER A 717 -5.67 21.66 -4.97
CA SER A 717 -6.44 21.64 -6.21
C SER A 717 -6.54 20.22 -6.77
N ILE A 718 -5.41 19.54 -6.96
CA ILE A 718 -5.33 18.16 -7.49
C ILE A 718 -3.93 17.58 -7.26
N TRP A 719 -3.79 16.26 -7.32
CA TRP A 719 -2.49 15.58 -7.31
C TRP A 719 -2.43 14.44 -8.32
N ASN A 720 -1.23 14.03 -8.69
CA ASN A 720 -0.97 12.88 -9.56
C ASN A 720 0.45 12.33 -9.37
N TYR A 721 0.70 11.10 -9.79
CA TYR A 721 1.99 10.42 -9.60
C TYR A 721 2.80 10.32 -10.90
N THR A 722 4.12 10.46 -10.78
CA THR A 722 5.04 10.27 -11.91
C THR A 722 5.12 8.81 -12.34
N ASN A 723 5.15 8.58 -13.65
CA ASN A 723 5.37 7.26 -14.25
C ASN A 723 6.86 6.86 -14.28
N SER A 724 7.18 5.72 -14.89
CA SER A 724 8.55 5.22 -15.10
C SER A 724 9.54 6.19 -15.77
N ASN A 725 9.05 7.21 -16.48
CA ASN A 725 9.84 8.27 -17.11
C ASN A 725 9.94 9.53 -16.25
N GLY A 726 9.48 9.47 -15.00
CA GLY A 726 9.45 10.58 -14.06
C GLY A 726 8.43 11.64 -14.46
N LYS A 727 7.35 11.30 -15.17
CA LYS A 727 6.39 12.30 -15.65
C LYS A 727 4.97 12.06 -15.17
N CYS A 728 4.28 13.13 -14.78
CA CYS A 728 2.84 13.13 -14.53
C CYS A 728 2.15 14.29 -15.28
N VAL A 729 0.82 14.26 -15.31
CA VAL A 729 0.00 15.30 -15.96
C VAL A 729 -1.07 15.79 -15.00
N LEU A 730 -1.12 17.11 -14.80
CA LEU A 730 -2.19 17.80 -14.09
C LEU A 730 -3.04 18.60 -15.10
N TYR A 731 -4.34 18.67 -14.87
CA TYR A 731 -5.25 19.53 -15.62
C TYR A 731 -5.71 20.66 -14.72
N LEU A 732 -5.24 21.87 -15.00
CA LEU A 732 -5.38 23.03 -14.13
C LEU A 732 -6.06 24.16 -14.88
N GLY A 733 -7.05 24.77 -14.26
CA GLY A 733 -7.66 26.01 -14.68
C GLY A 733 -6.74 27.21 -14.38
N LYS A 734 -7.22 28.40 -14.71
CA LYS A 734 -6.45 29.63 -14.54
C LYS A 734 -6.29 29.97 -13.06
N ASN A 735 -5.08 29.84 -12.53
CA ASN A 735 -4.76 30.20 -11.15
C ASN A 735 -3.23 30.29 -10.96
N ASP A 736 -2.82 30.75 -9.79
CA ASP A 736 -1.46 30.63 -9.30
C ASP A 736 -1.35 29.40 -8.39
N TYR A 737 -0.35 28.56 -8.66
CA TYR A 737 -0.18 27.27 -8.00
C TYR A 737 1.17 27.13 -7.32
N LEU A 738 1.17 26.53 -6.14
CA LEU A 738 2.34 25.87 -5.58
C LEU A 738 2.32 24.40 -6.02
N ILE A 739 3.33 23.99 -6.78
CA ILE A 739 3.54 22.60 -7.18
C ILE A 739 4.55 21.96 -6.24
N LEU A 740 4.16 20.88 -5.57
CA LEU A 740 4.99 20.08 -4.69
C LEU A 740 5.26 18.72 -5.31
N ALA A 741 6.49 18.23 -5.23
CA ALA A 741 6.86 16.86 -5.53
C ALA A 741 7.35 16.20 -4.24
N ILE A 742 6.67 15.14 -3.83
CA ILE A 742 6.87 14.47 -2.54
C ILE A 742 7.26 13.01 -2.78
N SER A 743 8.38 12.57 -2.20
CA SER A 743 8.86 11.19 -2.31
C SER A 743 9.74 10.78 -1.13
N GLU A 744 9.98 9.47 -0.99
CA GLU A 744 10.87 8.89 0.02
C GLU A 744 12.33 9.36 -0.11
N ILE A 745 12.77 9.71 -1.32
CA ILE A 745 14.14 10.17 -1.58
C ILE A 745 14.25 11.69 -1.56
N GLY A 746 13.25 12.40 -1.05
CA GLY A 746 13.26 13.85 -0.90
C GLY A 746 12.11 14.55 -1.62
N ASN A 747 12.07 15.87 -1.45
CA ASN A 747 10.97 16.72 -1.91
C ASN A 747 11.48 17.85 -2.80
N ALA A 748 10.61 18.38 -3.66
CA ALA A 748 10.89 19.57 -4.48
C ALA A 748 9.63 20.44 -4.59
N ARG A 749 9.80 21.72 -4.95
CA ARG A 749 8.68 22.63 -5.16
C ARG A 749 8.94 23.67 -6.24
N ALA A 750 7.87 24.18 -6.86
CA ALA A 750 7.91 25.34 -7.75
C ALA A 750 6.59 26.10 -7.71
N GLU A 751 6.65 27.42 -7.89
CA GLU A 751 5.49 28.25 -8.17
C GLU A 751 5.17 28.22 -9.67
N LEU A 752 3.88 28.19 -10.01
CA LEU A 752 3.42 28.13 -11.39
C LEU A 752 2.13 28.93 -11.57
N THR A 753 2.17 29.97 -12.40
CA THR A 753 0.97 30.61 -12.95
C THR A 753 0.48 29.85 -14.18
N VAL A 754 -0.78 29.42 -14.16
CA VAL A 754 -1.43 28.76 -15.30
C VAL A 754 -2.43 29.71 -15.94
N GLU A 755 -2.37 29.79 -17.27
CA GLU A 755 -3.38 30.45 -18.11
C GLU A 755 -4.09 29.38 -18.93
N GLU A 756 -5.35 29.57 -19.28
CA GLU A 756 -6.19 28.61 -20.02
C GLU A 756 -5.64 28.23 -21.41
N GLY A 757 -5.93 26.99 -21.83
CA GLY A 757 -5.69 26.51 -23.20
C GLY A 757 -4.21 26.28 -23.57
N LYS A 758 -3.29 26.33 -22.61
CA LYS A 758 -1.85 26.13 -22.83
C LYS A 758 -1.40 24.73 -22.43
N LYS A 759 -0.33 24.28 -23.10
CA LYS A 759 0.47 23.16 -22.62
C LYS A 759 1.66 23.73 -21.85
N VAL A 760 1.78 23.37 -20.58
CA VAL A 760 2.86 23.82 -19.70
C VAL A 760 3.76 22.61 -19.39
N GLU A 761 5.08 22.80 -19.40
CA GLU A 761 6.04 21.79 -18.96
C GLU A 761 6.85 22.34 -17.79
N LEU A 762 6.89 21.59 -16.69
CA LEU A 762 7.61 21.92 -15.46
C LEU A 762 8.58 20.80 -15.13
N SER A 763 9.78 21.14 -14.65
CA SER A 763 10.77 20.17 -14.19
C SER A 763 11.12 20.42 -12.73
N LEU A 764 11.09 19.37 -11.92
CA LEU A 764 11.43 19.39 -10.50
C LEU A 764 12.57 18.40 -10.22
N MET A 765 13.49 18.78 -9.33
CA MET A 765 14.63 17.95 -8.93
C MET A 765 14.56 17.70 -7.43
N LEU A 766 14.51 16.44 -7.04
CA LEU A 766 14.47 16.01 -5.64
C LEU A 766 15.83 16.17 -4.96
N THR A 767 15.82 16.26 -3.63
CA THR A 767 17.02 16.49 -2.81
C THR A 767 17.88 15.25 -2.61
N GLY A 768 17.32 14.05 -2.77
CA GLY A 768 18.06 12.79 -2.61
C GLY A 768 18.26 12.06 -3.93
N GLU A 769 18.97 10.94 -3.82
CA GLU A 769 19.40 10.14 -4.93
C GLU A 769 18.47 8.93 -5.10
N LYS A 770 18.04 8.65 -6.34
CA LYS A 770 17.34 7.41 -6.64
C LYS A 770 18.29 6.23 -6.38
N PRO A 771 17.93 5.26 -5.52
CA PRO A 771 18.77 4.09 -5.27
C PRO A 771 19.10 3.42 -6.60
N MET A 772 20.39 3.20 -6.85
CA MET A 772 20.78 2.33 -7.95
C MET A 772 20.59 0.90 -7.51
N LEU A 773 19.57 0.22 -8.03
CA LEU A 773 19.53 -1.24 -7.98
C LEU A 773 20.82 -1.77 -8.63
N TYR A 774 21.60 -2.44 -7.78
CA TYR A 774 23.04 -2.59 -7.75
C TYR A 774 23.76 -2.75 -9.10
N LYS A 775 24.92 -2.10 -9.22
CA LYS A 775 26.00 -2.45 -10.18
C LYS A 775 27.05 -3.28 -9.45
N LYS A 776 26.87 -4.61 -9.35
CA LYS A 776 27.94 -5.52 -8.91
C LYS A 776 28.08 -6.83 -9.70
N CYS A 777 27.22 -7.11 -10.69
CA CYS A 777 27.48 -8.22 -11.60
C CYS A 777 28.16 -7.77 -12.90
N LYS A 778 29.33 -8.33 -13.20
CA LYS A 778 30.03 -8.13 -14.47
C LYS A 778 29.58 -9.21 -15.47
N PRO A 779 29.08 -8.85 -16.67
CA PRO A 779 28.78 -9.84 -17.68
C PRO A 779 30.07 -10.41 -18.26
N GLU A 780 30.28 -11.71 -18.12
CA GLU A 780 31.36 -12.43 -18.79
C GLU A 780 30.89 -12.97 -20.13
N LYS A 781 31.79 -13.10 -21.11
CA LYS A 781 31.48 -13.79 -22.37
C LYS A 781 31.76 -15.28 -22.20
N ILE A 782 30.75 -16.03 -21.77
CA ILE A 782 30.83 -17.49 -21.67
C ILE A 782 29.79 -18.10 -22.62
N SER A 783 30.14 -19.20 -23.29
CA SER A 783 29.25 -19.90 -24.22
C SER A 783 28.30 -20.83 -23.45
N GLY A 784 26.99 -20.61 -23.60
CA GLY A 784 25.95 -21.56 -23.17
C GLY A 784 25.36 -22.33 -24.35
N ASP A 785 24.85 -23.53 -24.08
CA ASP A 785 24.31 -24.46 -25.08
C ASP A 785 22.79 -24.39 -25.24
N MET A 786 22.07 -23.82 -24.26
CA MET A 786 20.61 -23.62 -24.31
C MET A 786 20.24 -22.18 -24.59
N ASN A 787 19.08 -21.97 -25.23
CA ASN A 787 18.51 -20.64 -25.43
C ASN A 787 17.35 -20.44 -24.46
N VAL A 788 17.49 -19.45 -23.59
CA VAL A 788 16.42 -18.96 -22.73
C VAL A 788 15.84 -17.71 -23.36
N TYR A 789 14.60 -17.81 -23.82
CA TYR A 789 13.85 -16.68 -24.35
C TYR A 789 13.02 -16.08 -23.23
N TYR A 790 13.04 -14.77 -23.08
CA TYR A 790 12.13 -14.09 -22.18
C TYR A 790 11.32 -13.03 -22.93
N GLN A 791 10.08 -12.87 -22.52
CA GLN A 791 9.16 -11.87 -23.04
C GLN A 791 8.32 -11.30 -21.91
N LEU A 792 8.40 -9.98 -21.73
CA LEU A 792 7.48 -9.25 -20.89
C LEU A 792 6.08 -9.29 -21.55
N LYS A 793 5.13 -9.89 -20.86
CA LYS A 793 3.72 -10.05 -21.28
C LYS A 793 2.90 -8.82 -20.89
N SER A 794 3.05 -8.42 -19.63
CA SER A 794 2.41 -7.25 -19.03
C SER A 794 3.43 -6.52 -18.20
N ALA A 795 3.37 -5.19 -18.23
CA ALA A 795 3.93 -4.36 -17.19
C ALA A 795 2.85 -3.42 -16.76
N VAL A 796 2.65 -3.35 -15.46
CA VAL A 796 1.58 -2.59 -14.88
C VAL A 796 2.15 -1.76 -13.74
N GLU A 797 2.06 -0.44 -13.87
CA GLU A 797 2.52 0.45 -12.79
C GLU A 797 1.59 0.26 -11.59
N LYS A 798 2.13 -0.21 -10.46
CA LYS A 798 1.46 -0.36 -9.16
C LYS A 798 1.64 0.95 -8.40
N ARG A 799 0.53 1.64 -8.17
CA ARG A 799 0.52 2.89 -7.37
C ARG A 799 -0.03 2.58 -5.98
N PRO A 800 0.51 3.21 -4.91
CA PRO A 800 -0.17 3.25 -3.62
C PRO A 800 -1.62 3.68 -3.83
N SER A 801 -2.52 3.13 -3.03
CA SER A 801 -3.97 3.30 -3.14
C SER A 801 -4.41 4.76 -3.01
N ILE A 802 -4.31 5.51 -4.12
CA ILE A 802 -5.13 6.66 -4.58
C ILE A 802 -4.81 6.83 -6.07
N LEU A 803 -5.81 6.64 -6.93
CA LEU A 803 -5.58 6.27 -8.32
C LEU A 803 -6.11 7.34 -9.29
N TYR A 804 -5.41 7.65 -10.39
CA TYR A 804 -5.80 8.65 -11.40
C TYR A 804 -5.38 8.26 -12.83
N TYR A 805 -6.27 8.31 -13.85
CA TYR A 805 -5.97 8.61 -15.30
C TYR A 805 -7.18 8.60 -16.29
N PRO A 806 -7.32 9.57 -17.22
CA PRO A 806 -8.50 9.73 -18.10
C PRO A 806 -8.60 8.84 -19.37
N ASP A 807 -7.99 7.64 -19.44
CA ASP A 807 -8.13 6.75 -20.63
C ASP A 807 -9.21 5.66 -20.40
N PRO A 808 -10.32 5.66 -21.16
CA PRO A 808 -11.38 4.65 -21.05
C PRO A 808 -10.95 3.22 -21.45
N LYS A 809 -9.67 2.98 -21.80
CA LYS A 809 -9.11 1.66 -22.12
C LYS A 809 -8.35 0.99 -20.95
N VAL A 810 -8.30 1.61 -19.78
CA VAL A 810 -7.60 1.05 -18.61
C VAL A 810 -8.43 -0.05 -17.95
N VAL A 811 -7.80 -1.19 -17.67
CA VAL A 811 -8.41 -2.31 -16.96
C VAL A 811 -8.16 -2.09 -15.46
N ILE A 812 -9.24 -1.89 -14.70
CA ILE A 812 -9.22 -1.79 -13.24
C ILE A 812 -9.33 -3.20 -12.68
N THR A 813 -8.29 -3.70 -11.99
CA THR A 813 -8.36 -4.95 -11.24
C THR A 813 -7.99 -4.69 -9.77
N GLY A 814 -8.98 -4.68 -8.86
CA GLY A 814 -8.74 -4.54 -7.40
C GLY A 814 -8.45 -3.10 -6.92
N ASN A 815 -7.62 -2.96 -5.86
CA ASN A 815 -7.15 -1.68 -5.27
C ASN A 815 -6.01 -1.01 -6.05
N THR A 816 -5.49 -1.69 -7.05
CA THR A 816 -4.32 -1.25 -7.81
C THR A 816 -4.81 -0.93 -9.22
N VAL A 817 -4.71 0.33 -9.66
CA VAL A 817 -4.85 0.61 -11.09
C VAL A 817 -3.56 0.19 -11.76
N TYR A 818 -3.71 -0.78 -12.63
CA TYR A 818 -2.65 -1.33 -13.43
C TYR A 818 -2.54 -0.54 -14.73
N TYR A 819 -1.48 0.25 -14.88
CA TYR A 819 -1.21 1.01 -16.10
C TYR A 819 -0.31 0.21 -17.04
N PRO A 820 -0.77 -0.20 -18.23
CA PRO A 820 0.08 -0.90 -19.18
C PRO A 820 1.28 -0.03 -19.59
N ASP A 821 2.47 -0.33 -19.06
CA ASP A 821 3.69 0.39 -19.44
C ASP A 821 4.41 -0.36 -20.58
N LYS A 822 4.26 0.17 -21.79
CA LYS A 822 4.90 -0.39 -23.00
C LYS A 822 6.41 -0.20 -23.03
N ASN A 823 6.95 0.66 -22.18
CA ASN A 823 8.37 0.98 -22.07
C ASN A 823 9.05 0.29 -20.89
N ALA A 824 8.31 -0.47 -20.08
CA ALA A 824 8.87 -1.22 -18.97
C ALA A 824 9.99 -2.16 -19.44
N LYS A 825 10.98 -2.32 -18.58
CA LYS A 825 12.13 -3.19 -18.83
C LYS A 825 12.39 -4.05 -17.61
N VAL A 826 12.96 -5.22 -17.86
CA VAL A 826 13.59 -6.05 -16.85
C VAL A 826 15.08 -6.12 -17.09
N ARG A 827 15.83 -6.36 -16.03
CA ARG A 827 17.19 -6.92 -16.18
C ARG A 827 17.10 -8.41 -16.01
N VAL A 828 17.79 -9.13 -16.88
CA VAL A 828 17.85 -10.59 -16.83
C VAL A 828 19.31 -11.02 -16.79
N TYR A 829 19.64 -11.77 -15.74
CA TYR A 829 20.97 -12.32 -15.47
C TYR A 829 20.94 -13.84 -15.59
N CYS A 830 22.10 -14.42 -15.88
CA CYS A 830 22.31 -15.86 -15.87
C CYS A 830 23.52 -16.19 -15.01
N PHE A 831 23.34 -17.06 -14.02
CA PHE A 831 24.37 -17.45 -13.06
C PHE A 831 24.55 -18.97 -13.03
N ASP A 832 25.68 -19.44 -12.53
CA ASP A 832 25.73 -20.75 -11.86
C ASP A 832 25.34 -20.61 -10.39
N MET A 833 25.26 -21.74 -9.68
CA MET A 833 24.85 -21.73 -8.27
C MET A 833 25.76 -20.89 -7.39
N ALA A 834 27.08 -20.96 -7.58
CA ALA A 834 28.04 -20.25 -6.73
C ALA A 834 27.98 -18.73 -6.93
N GLU A 835 27.88 -18.27 -8.18
CA GLU A 835 27.71 -16.85 -8.49
C GLU A 835 26.30 -16.35 -8.15
N TYR A 836 25.28 -17.21 -8.22
CA TYR A 836 23.94 -16.90 -7.75
C TYR A 836 23.88 -16.72 -6.23
N GLU A 837 24.57 -17.55 -5.46
CA GLU A 837 24.69 -17.37 -4.00
C GLU A 837 25.41 -16.07 -3.64
N LYS A 838 26.47 -15.70 -4.38
CA LYS A 838 27.12 -14.38 -4.23
C LYS A 838 26.16 -13.24 -4.58
N TYR A 839 25.40 -13.40 -5.66
CA TYR A 839 24.37 -12.44 -6.07
C TYR A 839 23.30 -12.26 -4.99
N LEU A 840 22.81 -13.36 -4.40
CA LEU A 840 21.88 -13.31 -3.27
C LEU A 840 22.51 -12.53 -2.11
N ARG A 841 23.76 -12.86 -1.72
CA ARG A 841 24.51 -12.19 -0.64
C ARG A 841 24.98 -10.76 -0.95
N GLY A 842 24.59 -10.17 -2.09
CA GLY A 842 25.02 -8.82 -2.50
C GLY A 842 26.53 -8.64 -2.76
N LEU A 843 27.26 -9.75 -2.89
CA LEU A 843 28.69 -9.78 -3.16
C LEU A 843 28.98 -9.47 -4.64
N GLU A 844 30.22 -9.12 -4.97
CA GLU A 844 30.62 -8.99 -6.38
C GLU A 844 30.53 -10.35 -7.08
N CYS A 845 29.82 -10.37 -8.22
CA CYS A 845 29.41 -11.57 -8.96
C CYS A 845 29.78 -11.47 -10.44
N SER A 846 29.99 -12.62 -11.07
CA SER A 846 30.10 -12.74 -12.52
C SER A 846 28.87 -13.45 -13.07
N ALA A 847 28.12 -12.76 -13.94
CA ALA A 847 27.01 -13.37 -14.66
C ALA A 847 27.50 -13.90 -16.02
N TYR A 848 27.06 -15.09 -16.42
CA TYR A 848 27.28 -15.62 -17.77
C TYR A 848 26.77 -14.68 -18.86
N SER A 849 25.71 -13.94 -18.55
CA SER A 849 25.23 -12.85 -19.38
C SER A 849 24.29 -11.94 -18.58
N CYS A 850 24.14 -10.71 -19.06
CA CYS A 850 23.19 -9.72 -18.55
C CYS A 850 22.57 -9.01 -19.75
N ILE A 851 21.26 -8.86 -19.74
CA ILE A 851 20.50 -8.10 -20.73
C ILE A 851 19.43 -7.27 -20.04
N GLU A 852 19.19 -6.06 -20.53
CA GLU A 852 18.10 -5.20 -20.07
C GLU A 852 17.15 -4.92 -21.24
N GLY A 853 15.86 -5.18 -21.06
CA GLY A 853 14.86 -4.96 -22.11
C GLY A 853 13.51 -5.59 -21.80
N ASN A 854 12.55 -5.41 -22.72
CA ASN A 854 11.20 -5.98 -22.62
C ASN A 854 11.12 -7.39 -23.22
N ASN A 855 12.09 -7.79 -24.03
CA ASN A 855 12.25 -9.15 -24.54
C ASN A 855 13.72 -9.39 -24.87
N GLY A 856 14.09 -10.67 -24.97
CA GLY A 856 15.44 -11.02 -25.33
C GLY A 856 15.70 -12.51 -25.32
N THR A 857 16.96 -12.85 -25.60
CA THR A 857 17.45 -14.23 -25.57
C THR A 857 18.78 -14.25 -24.87
N ILE A 858 18.89 -15.16 -23.90
CA ILE A 858 20.11 -15.44 -23.15
C ILE A 858 20.57 -16.85 -23.49
N ARG A 859 21.89 -17.04 -23.58
CA ARG A 859 22.48 -18.37 -23.61
C ARG A 859 22.88 -18.78 -22.21
N ALA A 860 22.46 -19.97 -21.81
CA ALA A 860 22.71 -20.51 -20.48
C ALA A 860 23.22 -21.96 -20.58
N PRO A 861 24.24 -22.35 -19.80
CA PRO A 861 24.52 -23.76 -19.51
C PRO A 861 23.32 -24.46 -18.83
N GLU A 862 23.31 -25.79 -18.88
CA GLU A 862 22.34 -26.60 -18.13
C GLU A 862 22.63 -26.54 -16.63
N GLY A 863 21.57 -26.38 -15.82
CA GLY A 863 21.67 -26.13 -14.38
C GLY A 863 21.86 -24.67 -13.99
N SER A 864 21.97 -23.75 -14.95
CA SER A 864 22.05 -22.30 -14.65
C SER A 864 20.75 -21.73 -14.07
N ILE A 865 20.91 -20.61 -13.37
CA ILE A 865 19.84 -19.84 -12.72
C ILE A 865 19.63 -18.54 -13.49
N ILE A 866 18.40 -18.31 -13.92
CA ILE A 866 17.97 -17.12 -14.65
C ILE A 866 17.29 -16.19 -13.66
N VAL A 867 17.90 -15.04 -13.40
CA VAL A 867 17.34 -14.03 -12.49
C VAL A 867 16.74 -12.90 -13.31
N ILE A 868 15.49 -12.56 -13.04
CA ILE A 868 14.77 -11.43 -13.61
C ILE A 868 14.57 -10.40 -12.51
N GLU A 869 15.16 -9.23 -12.67
CA GLU A 869 14.97 -8.11 -11.76
C GLU A 869 14.03 -7.08 -12.35
N ASN A 870 13.23 -6.48 -11.47
CA ASN A 870 12.50 -5.28 -11.75
C ASN A 870 13.28 -4.07 -11.19
N PRO A 871 14.03 -3.32 -12.03
CA PRO A 871 14.81 -2.19 -11.57
C PRO A 871 13.96 -0.95 -11.24
N TYR A 872 12.62 -1.06 -11.22
CA TYR A 872 11.69 0.04 -11.02
C TYR A 872 10.83 -0.21 -9.78
N VAL A 873 10.63 0.84 -8.99
CA VAL A 873 10.06 0.77 -7.63
C VAL A 873 8.53 0.88 -7.63
N THR A 874 7.93 1.11 -8.80
CA THR A 874 6.47 1.22 -8.94
C THR A 874 5.86 0.34 -10.02
N MET A 875 6.56 -0.69 -10.51
CA MET A 875 6.00 -1.59 -11.54
C MET A 875 5.83 -3.00 -11.03
N GLU A 876 4.79 -3.67 -11.49
CA GLU A 876 4.61 -5.11 -11.38
C GLU A 876 4.60 -5.67 -12.81
N ILE A 877 5.36 -6.73 -13.04
CA ILE A 877 5.64 -7.21 -14.39
C ILE A 877 5.44 -8.71 -14.49
N ASP A 878 4.82 -9.14 -15.59
CA ASP A 878 4.69 -10.55 -15.93
C ASP A 878 5.68 -10.88 -17.05
N VAL A 879 6.56 -11.85 -16.80
CA VAL A 879 7.57 -12.30 -17.75
C VAL A 879 7.36 -13.78 -18.07
N TYR A 880 7.33 -14.08 -19.37
CA TYR A 880 7.28 -15.43 -19.90
C TYR A 880 8.67 -15.87 -20.27
N ILE A 881 9.15 -16.94 -19.62
CA ILE A 881 10.39 -17.59 -19.97
C ILE A 881 10.07 -18.86 -20.78
N VAL A 882 10.71 -19.02 -21.93
CA VAL A 882 10.71 -20.26 -22.71
C VAL A 882 12.13 -20.82 -22.74
N ILE A 883 12.31 -22.01 -22.19
CA ILE A 883 13.63 -22.67 -22.11
C ILE A 883 13.71 -23.73 -23.22
N ARG A 884 14.67 -23.59 -24.15
CA ARG A 884 14.83 -24.48 -25.32
C ARG A 884 16.21 -25.10 -25.45
#